data_AF-A0A928BLJ2-F1
#
_entry.id   AF-A0A928BLJ2-F1
#
_cell.length_a   1.000
_cell.length_b   1.000
_cell.length_c   1.000
_cell.angle_alpha   90.00
_cell.angle_beta   90.00
_cell.angle_gamma   90.00
#
_symmetry.space_group_name_H-M   'P 1'
#
loop_
_entity.id
_entity.type
_entity.pdbx_description
1 polymer ?
#
loop_
_entity_poly.entity_id
_entity_poly.type
_entity_poly.pdbx_seq_one_letter_code
_entity_poly.pdbx_strand_id
1 'polypeptide(L)'
;MKRKLLFMAVGLILGLSQANAYTTENLVSDGWSLVTSLENNKDYVYVFVDAGAQETAMVRGAMPDARPRYNTICNPIFNKQEVWAIEKYGDNYAILGIEDNYYFSTGDAGWNDSMTDGVDGNKGLFSFTLSGEKYDIRSVAVTGENNYMGPWNNEGSVDLTGSRDSHDWTEGDGMEDIAVNKSSANAPGYRLYKMSKTDYLQKYLQKYPNLEAPIDVSYLILNSKIYQGGAATELPWGWSNFGEHKTGDGKYTEGTNNTCLQAWRKKAWEIELDFDYYQEISNLPGGEYRIQASCKGTYDRVMPYLYINSGGQKVQCEINNNESFTTFVTNYKSVSNEASITIGMEAEGTWNSGASSRAVEAFADNFRMEVDPYLSTIATTEFTSGSTLTAGLWYYFDIADANEYDFTSSDAITLSYATGAKTLGEATTETFTADEKKALNLEAGRLYLKADVATTLTLTYRYNVGAATLSNANGSYTQSSTFSVTYPEAATNDPSASVALVASSKATVNGNEVALSAVTNGFSLDLGSLTANTDYHIVIPAGVYGYDGESMNAAIDVTIHTPAIFDGVYYLYNTWTKSYLSRSGAYGTAAIVDNKGLAVHITTDASNNTKLKFFDNLLFVGFNGFCYGDVQDEDALKLNATAVPGGYKFLNTSNSAYFAVFNGHTVGDAVEGDNLQGTSNIWALESTSEHIANYTVNANVQAAEAASNIPSLSSITTKAELDAELTANYNETPIAITGSKNEKYQEYAGADYELVENEYYKETIENLTPGLYKLSVDAFQRAAWNDWVTNADGARGTIYLYANGAKTQLKSVFEYGANEAYTQGTNPNYESKGLNYPNSKEAGYAALETGNYKNEVYVYVPDDGDGTGTLVIGINNPTRQGYEVKNGTWAVYDNWTLTYYDQTAANMTITSAKYATFVAPFDVEIPSGVTAYTVDDVASNGFTLEMTEVTSGTIEKNTPVVLYSESTVNETFYGKTVDGTPTEGLLTGVYERTEVPNGSYVLQNNGGKVGFYLVDTSKATPSVNANRAYLTAPTLVKLNAYFFDDGTATAIQSVFDGAESGEVYDIAGRKLGKLQKGVNIVNGKKVLVK
;
A
#
# COMPACT_ATOMS: atom_id res chain seq x y z
N MET A 1 64.33 50.10 61.90
CA MET A 1 62.85 50.26 61.88
C MET A 1 62.56 51.74 61.66
N LYS A 2 61.66 52.13 60.75
CA LYS A 2 61.54 53.47 60.09
C LYS A 2 62.55 53.75 58.98
N ARG A 3 62.40 53.00 57.88
CA ARG A 3 62.78 53.33 56.47
C ARG A 3 62.42 52.24 55.45
N LYS A 4 61.76 51.15 55.88
CA LYS A 4 61.21 50.09 55.01
C LYS A 4 59.73 50.28 54.61
N LEU A 5 59.06 51.37 55.00
CA LEU A 5 57.62 51.58 54.69
C LEU A 5 57.34 52.46 53.46
N LEU A 6 58.36 53.00 52.78
CA LEU A 6 58.17 53.89 51.63
C LEU A 6 58.54 53.24 50.27
N PHE A 7 58.99 51.98 50.27
CA PHE A 7 59.20 51.20 49.04
C PHE A 7 58.09 50.16 48.77
N MET A 8 57.09 50.05 49.65
CA MET A 8 55.96 49.11 49.51
C MET A 8 54.69 49.72 48.88
N ALA A 9 54.69 51.02 48.53
CA ALA A 9 53.47 51.70 48.07
C ALA A 9 53.51 52.19 46.61
N VAL A 10 54.53 51.83 45.81
CA VAL A 10 54.63 52.26 44.40
C VAL A 10 54.87 51.09 43.42
N GLY A 11 54.95 49.84 43.92
CA GLY A 11 55.16 48.64 43.09
C GLY A 11 53.91 47.81 42.77
N LEU A 12 52.70 48.25 43.16
CA LEU A 12 51.46 47.46 43.05
C LEU A 12 50.57 47.83 41.85
N ILE A 13 51.06 48.59 40.86
CA ILE A 13 50.26 49.02 39.70
C ILE A 13 50.71 48.37 38.37
N LEU A 14 51.80 47.59 38.32
CA LEU A 14 52.18 46.87 37.10
C LEU A 14 52.62 45.46 37.48
N GLY A 15 51.70 44.50 37.31
CA GLY A 15 51.92 43.10 37.63
C GLY A 15 53.09 42.53 36.85
N LEU A 16 54.04 41.91 37.56
CA LEU A 16 54.93 40.87 37.07
C LEU A 16 55.43 40.03 38.27
N SER A 17 55.07 38.75 38.23
CA SER A 17 55.68 37.55 38.84
C SER A 17 56.68 37.71 40.01
N GLN A 18 56.24 37.33 41.21
CA GLN A 18 57.10 36.60 42.15
C GLN A 18 56.55 35.17 42.28
N ALA A 19 57.37 34.21 41.86
CA ALA A 19 57.12 32.78 42.05
C ALA A 19 57.31 32.44 43.54
N ASN A 20 56.21 32.38 44.28
CA ASN A 20 56.23 31.77 45.61
C ASN A 20 56.23 30.25 45.40
N ALA A 21 57.27 29.55 45.85
CA ALA A 21 57.18 28.12 46.05
C ALA A 21 55.94 27.86 46.94
N TYR A 22 55.08 26.93 46.54
CA TYR A 22 53.90 26.59 47.34
C TYR A 22 54.38 25.91 48.62
N THR A 23 54.38 26.65 49.73
CA THR A 23 54.53 26.06 51.05
C THR A 23 53.29 25.24 51.38
N THR A 24 53.43 24.30 52.31
CA THR A 24 52.30 23.49 52.80
C THR A 24 51.12 24.35 53.31
N GLU A 25 51.38 25.56 53.80
CA GLU A 25 50.34 26.51 54.24
C GLU A 25 49.54 27.11 53.08
N ASN A 26 50.19 27.43 51.95
CA ASN A 26 49.54 28.01 50.77
C ASN A 26 48.64 27.00 50.05
N LEU A 27 49.04 25.72 50.01
CA LEU A 27 48.22 24.66 49.41
C LEU A 27 46.91 24.50 50.19
N VAL A 28 46.97 24.48 51.53
CA VAL A 28 45.77 24.33 52.35
C VAL A 28 44.84 25.55 52.23
N SER A 29 45.37 26.78 52.17
CA SER A 29 44.55 27.98 51.95
C SER A 29 43.88 28.00 50.57
N ASP A 30 44.54 27.42 49.58
CA ASP A 30 44.01 27.29 48.22
C ASP A 30 43.07 26.09 48.07
N GLY A 31 42.71 25.41 49.17
CA GLY A 31 41.72 24.34 49.21
C GLY A 31 42.27 22.95 48.90
N TRP A 32 43.60 22.76 48.87
CA TRP A 32 44.20 21.45 48.76
C TRP A 32 44.19 20.73 50.12
N SER A 33 43.97 19.42 50.08
CA SER A 33 43.92 18.56 51.27
C SER A 33 45.07 17.57 51.30
N LEU A 34 45.68 17.33 52.46
CA LEU A 34 46.75 16.32 52.59
C LEU A 34 46.16 14.91 52.35
N VAL A 35 46.84 14.12 51.51
CA VAL A 35 46.42 12.77 51.16
C VAL A 35 46.86 11.80 52.25
N THR A 36 45.91 11.20 52.96
CA THR A 36 46.19 10.19 54.02
C THR A 36 45.83 8.77 53.59
N SER A 37 45.23 8.59 52.40
CA SER A 37 45.01 7.31 51.73
C SER A 37 44.84 7.55 50.23
N LEU A 38 45.24 6.58 49.42
CA LEU A 38 45.08 6.62 47.96
C LEU A 38 43.89 5.77 47.43
N GLU A 39 42.97 5.35 48.29
CA GLU A 39 41.76 4.63 47.89
C GLU A 39 40.69 5.60 47.35
N ASN A 40 40.13 5.33 46.16
CA ASN A 40 39.11 6.14 45.44
C ASN A 40 39.55 7.57 45.05
N ASN A 41 40.46 7.64 44.08
CA ASN A 41 41.20 8.85 43.76
C ASN A 41 40.98 9.43 42.35
N LYS A 42 40.03 8.86 41.58
CA LYS A 42 39.82 9.17 40.15
C LYS A 42 39.36 10.61 39.87
N ASP A 43 38.73 11.24 40.86
CA ASP A 43 38.15 12.59 40.73
C ASP A 43 39.06 13.69 41.28
N TYR A 44 40.32 13.37 41.57
CA TYR A 44 41.24 14.30 42.19
C TYR A 44 42.50 14.49 41.36
N VAL A 45 43.09 15.67 41.54
CA VAL A 45 44.39 16.04 41.03
C VAL A 45 45.36 16.20 42.21
N TYR A 46 46.64 15.93 42.01
CA TYR A 46 47.65 15.77 43.05
C TYR A 46 48.86 16.69 42.85
N VAL A 47 49.42 17.16 43.96
CA VAL A 47 50.69 17.88 44.01
C VAL A 47 51.63 17.17 44.99
N PHE A 48 52.86 16.93 44.55
CA PHE A 48 53.93 16.31 45.34
C PHE A 48 54.79 17.38 46.02
N VAL A 49 54.87 17.34 47.36
CA VAL A 49 55.66 18.28 48.17
C VAL A 49 56.74 17.51 48.91
N ASP A 50 57.98 18.01 48.86
CA ASP A 50 59.11 17.38 49.54
C ASP A 50 58.92 17.61 51.04
N ALA A 51 58.83 16.54 51.84
CA ALA A 51 58.65 16.69 53.28
C ALA A 51 59.88 17.27 53.99
N GLY A 52 61.05 17.30 53.33
CA GLY A 52 62.29 17.90 53.82
C GLY A 52 62.48 19.37 53.45
N ALA A 53 61.94 19.83 52.31
CA ALA A 53 62.18 21.17 51.78
C ALA A 53 61.00 22.16 51.91
N GLN A 54 59.78 21.68 52.23
CA GLN A 54 58.53 22.49 52.20
C GLN A 54 58.24 23.20 50.86
N GLU A 55 58.88 22.77 49.78
CA GLU A 55 58.67 23.26 48.42
C GLU A 55 58.18 22.10 47.53
N THR A 56 57.51 22.41 46.42
CA THR A 56 57.06 21.43 45.41
C THR A 56 58.26 20.70 44.84
N ALA A 57 58.27 19.36 44.93
CA ALA A 57 59.48 18.55 44.80
C ALA A 57 59.73 18.01 43.39
N MET A 58 58.67 17.90 42.60
CA MET A 58 58.78 17.43 41.23
C MET A 58 58.82 18.68 40.35
N VAL A 59 59.97 18.87 39.71
CA VAL A 59 60.21 19.88 38.70
C VAL A 59 60.81 19.12 37.52
N ARG A 60 60.16 19.19 36.36
CA ARG A 60 60.65 18.56 35.13
C ARG A 60 61.98 19.19 34.72
N GLY A 61 62.99 18.35 34.46
CA GLY A 61 64.20 18.76 33.74
C GLY A 61 63.84 19.08 32.29
N ALA A 62 64.23 20.25 31.80
CA ALA A 62 64.19 20.59 30.40
C ALA A 62 65.61 20.98 29.97
N MET A 63 66.16 20.35 28.92
CA MET A 63 67.36 20.88 28.26
C MET A 63 67.03 22.22 27.58
N PRO A 64 67.77 23.30 27.89
CA PRO A 64 67.87 24.45 27.02
C PRO A 64 69.21 24.36 26.29
N ASP A 65 69.22 24.31 24.97
CA ASP A 65 70.10 25.22 24.23
C ASP A 65 70.06 25.05 22.71
N ALA A 66 69.72 26.15 22.04
CA ALA A 66 70.71 26.79 21.18
C ALA A 66 71.40 27.95 21.94
N ARG A 67 72.32 27.57 22.85
CA ARG A 67 73.43 28.24 23.60
C ARG A 67 73.32 29.73 23.96
N PRO A 68 73.67 30.18 25.21
CA PRO A 68 74.93 29.81 25.89
C PRO A 68 75.04 29.81 27.44
N ARG A 69 75.90 28.92 27.95
CA ARG A 69 76.80 29.02 29.14
C ARG A 69 76.17 29.10 30.56
N TYR A 70 76.38 28.01 31.30
CA TYR A 70 76.40 27.85 32.77
C TYR A 70 75.84 29.00 33.61
N ASN A 71 74.61 28.80 34.10
CA ASN A 71 74.16 29.22 35.42
C ASN A 71 72.98 28.34 35.86
N THR A 72 73.16 27.61 36.96
CA THR A 72 72.06 27.19 37.83
C THR A 72 71.27 28.41 38.26
N ILE A 73 70.07 28.60 37.69
CA ILE A 73 68.91 29.33 38.23
C ILE A 73 67.72 28.89 37.38
N CYS A 74 66.65 28.45 38.04
CA CYS A 74 65.38 28.05 37.46
C CYS A 74 64.88 29.06 36.40
N ASN A 75 64.50 28.57 35.22
CA ASN A 75 63.84 29.36 34.18
C ASN A 75 62.39 29.69 34.63
N PRO A 76 62.01 30.97 34.82
CA PRO A 76 60.73 31.35 35.43
C PRO A 76 59.55 31.42 34.43
N ILE A 77 59.55 30.61 33.36
CA ILE A 77 58.46 30.58 32.36
C ILE A 77 57.69 29.24 32.37
N PHE A 78 57.88 28.38 33.37
CA PHE A 78 56.90 27.35 33.72
C PHE A 78 56.05 27.83 34.90
N ASN A 79 55.07 28.70 34.59
CA ASN A 79 54.10 29.25 35.54
C ASN A 79 52.86 28.37 35.71
N LYS A 80 52.98 27.06 35.46
CA LYS A 80 51.88 26.13 35.65
C LYS A 80 52.29 25.08 36.66
N GLN A 81 51.47 24.94 37.69
CA GLN A 81 51.68 23.97 38.75
C GLN A 81 51.76 22.59 38.09
N GLU A 82 52.82 21.81 38.31
CA GLU A 82 52.88 20.43 37.85
C GLU A 82 51.88 19.62 38.68
N VAL A 83 50.63 19.62 38.23
CA VAL A 83 49.54 18.87 38.82
C VAL A 83 49.44 17.53 38.11
N TRP A 84 49.31 16.47 38.88
CA TRP A 84 49.34 15.09 38.42
C TRP A 84 48.00 14.41 38.71
N ALA A 85 47.55 13.52 37.85
CA ALA A 85 46.54 12.52 38.21
C ALA A 85 47.24 11.25 38.69
N ILE A 86 46.74 10.63 39.76
CA ILE A 86 47.22 9.34 40.24
C ILE A 86 46.11 8.31 40.03
N GLU A 87 46.41 7.29 39.25
CA GLU A 87 45.46 6.27 38.83
C GLU A 87 45.86 4.92 39.40
N LYS A 88 44.92 4.20 40.03
CA LYS A 88 45.19 2.89 40.65
C LYS A 88 45.12 1.78 39.59
N TYR A 89 46.15 0.93 39.53
CA TYR A 89 46.29 -0.25 38.66
C TYR A 89 46.63 -1.49 39.51
N GLY A 90 45.61 -2.32 39.79
CA GLY A 90 45.76 -3.43 40.73
C GLY A 90 46.18 -2.94 42.12
N ASP A 91 47.28 -3.47 42.64
CA ASP A 91 47.90 -3.05 43.91
C ASP A 91 48.87 -1.85 43.76
N ASN A 92 49.06 -1.34 42.54
CA ASN A 92 50.01 -0.27 42.20
C ASN A 92 49.28 0.96 41.61
N TYR A 93 50.03 1.98 41.21
CA TYR A 93 49.50 3.26 40.73
C TYR A 93 50.32 3.81 39.55
N ALA A 94 49.70 4.43 38.55
CA ALA A 94 50.39 5.23 37.54
C ALA A 94 50.22 6.72 37.85
N ILE A 95 51.19 7.53 37.40
CA ILE A 95 51.21 8.98 37.59
C ILE A 95 51.10 9.64 36.21
N LEU A 96 50.07 10.44 35.97
CA LEU A 96 49.77 11.10 34.69
C LEU A 96 49.94 12.62 34.82
N GLY A 97 50.72 13.23 33.92
CA GLY A 97 50.85 14.70 33.85
C GLY A 97 49.63 15.33 33.18
N ILE A 98 48.96 16.26 33.87
CA ILE A 98 47.68 16.85 33.42
C ILE A 98 47.84 17.75 32.19
N GLU A 99 48.99 18.40 32.02
CA GLU A 99 49.17 19.38 30.94
C GLU A 99 49.51 18.74 29.59
N ASP A 100 50.21 17.61 29.60
CA ASP A 100 50.73 16.99 28.37
C ASP A 100 50.08 15.62 28.07
N ASN A 101 49.26 15.08 28.98
CA ASN A 101 48.66 13.74 28.89
C ASN A 101 49.70 12.63 28.61
N TYR A 102 50.77 12.58 29.41
CA TYR A 102 51.75 11.49 29.39
C TYR A 102 51.90 10.85 30.78
N TYR A 103 51.94 9.51 30.81
CA TYR A 103 52.27 8.75 32.00
C TYR A 103 53.76 8.83 32.31
N PHE A 104 54.08 8.96 33.59
CA PHE A 104 55.44 8.95 34.10
C PHE A 104 56.02 7.52 34.01
N SER A 105 57.20 7.35 33.43
CA SER A 105 57.86 6.03 33.29
C SER A 105 59.31 6.09 33.79
N THR A 106 59.81 4.99 34.35
CA THR A 106 61.22 4.86 34.78
C THR A 106 62.04 4.19 33.67
N GLY A 107 63.04 4.90 33.13
CA GLY A 107 63.96 4.39 32.10
C GLY A 107 65.22 3.77 32.71
N ASP A 108 65.55 2.55 32.27
CA ASP A 108 66.93 2.05 32.12
C ASP A 108 66.90 0.80 31.19
N ALA A 109 66.53 1.00 29.92
CA ALA A 109 66.71 0.00 28.88
C ALA A 109 67.15 0.72 27.60
N GLY A 110 68.30 0.32 27.07
CA GLY A 110 69.02 1.01 26.01
C GLY A 110 68.18 1.34 24.79
N TRP A 111 68.58 2.44 24.15
CA TRP A 111 68.20 2.87 22.82
C TRP A 111 67.98 1.67 21.87
N ASN A 112 66.81 1.62 21.22
CA ASN A 112 66.37 0.67 20.19
C ASN A 112 65.77 -0.69 20.57
N ASP A 113 65.44 -0.99 21.82
CA ASP A 113 64.32 -1.90 22.05
C ASP A 113 63.03 -1.08 22.08
N SER A 114 62.26 -1.18 20.99
CA SER A 114 60.82 -1.01 21.05
C SER A 114 60.26 -1.79 22.26
N MET A 115 59.09 -1.42 22.78
CA MET A 115 58.37 -2.20 23.81
C MET A 115 57.95 -3.59 23.26
N THR A 116 58.88 -4.40 22.74
CA THR A 116 58.67 -5.52 21.83
C THR A 116 58.97 -6.89 22.39
N ASP A 117 59.52 -7.02 23.59
CA ASP A 117 59.60 -8.33 24.21
C ASP A 117 58.84 -8.35 25.55
N GLY A 118 57.78 -9.16 25.55
CA GLY A 118 56.92 -9.35 26.70
C GLY A 118 57.67 -10.04 27.83
N VAL A 119 58.26 -9.26 28.73
CA VAL A 119 58.39 -9.55 30.16
C VAL A 119 58.43 -8.18 30.87
N ASP A 120 57.50 -7.96 31.81
CA ASP A 120 57.35 -6.82 32.74
C ASP A 120 56.31 -5.75 32.38
N GLY A 121 55.03 -6.10 32.53
CA GLY A 121 53.87 -5.19 32.54
C GLY A 121 53.81 -4.20 33.71
N ASN A 122 54.97 -3.81 34.27
CA ASN A 122 55.09 -2.90 35.42
C ASN A 122 55.82 -1.58 35.10
N LYS A 123 56.29 -1.37 33.86
CA LYS A 123 56.97 -0.13 33.45
C LYS A 123 56.01 1.06 33.49
N GLY A 124 56.25 2.00 34.43
CA GLY A 124 55.37 3.16 34.69
C GLY A 124 54.38 2.97 35.85
N LEU A 125 54.40 1.81 36.50
CA LEU A 125 53.68 1.58 37.75
C LEU A 125 54.56 1.90 38.95
N PHE A 126 53.95 2.53 39.94
CA PHE A 126 54.53 2.97 41.19
C PHE A 126 53.76 2.37 42.36
N SER A 127 54.47 1.86 43.34
CA SER A 127 53.92 1.52 44.64
C SER A 127 54.05 2.73 45.56
N PHE A 128 52.97 3.01 46.29
CA PHE A 128 52.88 4.11 47.24
C PHE A 128 52.74 3.53 48.64
N THR A 129 53.75 3.70 49.48
CA THR A 129 53.71 3.25 50.88
C THR A 129 53.65 4.46 51.81
N LEU A 130 52.55 4.60 52.56
CA LEU A 130 52.39 5.70 53.51
C LEU A 130 53.06 5.37 54.85
N SER A 131 53.93 6.26 55.33
CA SER A 131 54.55 6.23 56.66
C SER A 131 54.39 7.58 57.35
N GLY A 132 53.47 7.66 58.30
CA GLY A 132 53.04 8.94 58.90
C GLY A 132 52.29 9.80 57.89
N GLU A 133 52.80 11.00 57.62
CA GLU A 133 52.25 11.93 56.60
C GLU A 133 52.97 11.83 55.24
N LYS A 134 53.90 10.87 55.08
CA LYS A 134 54.82 10.81 53.94
C LYS A 134 54.61 9.54 53.14
N TYR A 135 54.59 9.66 51.81
CA TYR A 135 54.61 8.55 50.89
C TYR A 135 56.04 8.25 50.43
N ASP A 136 56.42 6.99 50.58
CA ASP A 136 57.53 6.40 49.85
C ASP A 136 56.99 5.90 48.51
N ILE A 137 57.50 6.46 47.40
CA ILE A 137 57.05 6.13 46.05
C ILE A 137 58.15 5.32 45.36
N ARG A 138 57.83 4.09 44.95
CA ARG A 138 58.80 3.19 44.33
C ARG A 138 58.31 2.69 42.98
N SER A 139 59.17 2.68 41.98
CA SER A 139 58.86 2.03 40.71
C SER A 139 58.74 0.52 40.89
N VAL A 140 57.71 -0.08 40.31
CA VAL A 140 57.40 -1.51 40.41
C VAL A 140 58.20 -2.32 39.39
N ALA A 141 58.71 -1.68 38.33
CA ALA A 141 59.31 -2.34 37.18
C ALA A 141 60.73 -2.91 37.40
N VAL A 142 61.43 -2.50 38.46
CA VAL A 142 62.86 -2.81 38.61
C VAL A 142 63.08 -3.60 39.92
N THR A 143 63.39 -4.89 39.79
CA THR A 143 63.67 -5.79 40.92
C THR A 143 65.07 -5.53 41.50
N GLY A 144 65.18 -4.50 42.36
CA GLY A 144 66.39 -4.16 43.11
C GLY A 144 66.10 -3.24 44.30
N GLU A 145 66.88 -3.33 45.39
CA GLU A 145 66.57 -2.70 46.70
C GLU A 145 66.62 -1.14 46.74
N ASN A 146 66.86 -0.44 45.63
CA ASN A 146 67.20 0.99 45.62
C ASN A 146 66.33 1.92 44.73
N ASN A 147 65.11 1.52 44.34
CA ASN A 147 64.34 2.24 43.32
C ASN A 147 63.26 3.21 43.88
N TYR A 148 63.68 4.19 44.67
CA TYR A 148 62.78 5.25 45.20
C TYR A 148 62.85 6.51 44.34
N MET A 149 61.70 7.14 44.08
CA MET A 149 61.69 8.51 43.56
C MET A 149 62.33 9.44 44.61
N GLY A 150 63.25 10.32 44.22
CA GLY A 150 63.96 11.22 45.13
C GLY A 150 64.47 12.51 44.48
N PRO A 151 64.71 13.59 45.25
CA PRO A 151 65.23 14.85 44.73
C PRO A 151 66.73 14.76 44.34
N TRP A 152 67.12 15.46 43.27
CA TRP A 152 68.51 15.59 42.79
C TRP A 152 69.44 16.15 43.88
N ASN A 153 70.53 15.44 44.24
CA ASN A 153 71.61 16.00 45.05
C ASN A 153 72.90 16.13 44.21
N ASN A 154 73.25 17.36 43.85
CA ASN A 154 74.36 17.67 42.94
C ASN A 154 75.75 17.66 43.64
N GLU A 155 75.97 16.86 44.69
CA GLU A 155 77.18 16.95 45.54
C GLU A 155 78.32 15.98 45.16
N GLY A 156 78.24 15.29 44.01
CA GLY A 156 79.31 14.41 43.52
C GLY A 156 79.95 14.91 42.23
N SER A 157 80.81 15.92 42.27
CA SER A 157 81.62 16.30 41.10
C SER A 157 82.66 15.20 40.80
N VAL A 158 82.34 14.26 39.91
CA VAL A 158 83.32 13.37 39.32
C VAL A 158 84.12 14.18 38.30
N ASP A 159 85.37 14.47 38.66
CA ASP A 159 86.35 15.23 37.86
C ASP A 159 86.75 14.42 36.61
N LEU A 160 86.03 14.61 35.50
CA LEU A 160 86.36 14.05 34.18
C LEU A 160 87.24 15.03 33.39
N THR A 161 88.44 15.32 33.88
CA THR A 161 89.47 16.12 33.19
C THR A 161 90.47 15.25 32.40
N GLY A 162 89.98 14.26 31.66
CA GLY A 162 90.81 13.35 30.88
C GLY A 162 90.41 13.25 29.41
N SER A 163 91.24 13.83 28.53
CA SER A 163 91.45 13.39 27.14
C SER A 163 90.25 13.47 26.17
N ARG A 164 90.06 14.67 25.60
CA ARG A 164 89.54 14.79 24.23
C ARG A 164 90.64 14.36 23.27
N ASP A 165 90.50 13.17 22.68
CA ASP A 165 90.96 12.95 21.31
C ASP A 165 90.38 11.66 20.72
N SER A 166 89.91 11.83 19.48
CA SER A 166 89.67 10.81 18.45
C SER A 166 88.43 9.92 18.54
N HIS A 167 87.72 10.00 17.41
CA HIS A 167 86.83 9.05 16.76
C HIS A 167 85.32 9.31 16.83
N ASP A 168 84.76 9.29 15.62
CA ASP A 168 83.37 9.00 15.27
C ASP A 168 82.67 8.15 16.33
N TRP A 169 81.37 8.40 16.48
CA TRP A 169 80.24 7.47 16.68
C TRP A 169 79.00 8.40 16.73
N THR A 170 78.07 8.30 15.77
CA THR A 170 76.78 7.60 15.88
C THR A 170 76.01 7.89 17.17
N GLU A 171 74.74 8.28 16.99
CA GLU A 171 73.67 8.34 18.00
C GLU A 171 73.81 9.45 19.07
N GLY A 172 72.80 10.32 19.17
CA GLY A 172 72.77 11.33 20.23
C GLY A 172 71.72 12.42 20.06
N ASP A 173 70.46 12.12 20.37
CA ASP A 173 69.53 13.06 21.00
C ASP A 173 68.86 12.29 22.15
N GLY A 174 69.34 12.55 23.38
CA GLY A 174 69.09 11.74 24.56
C GLY A 174 67.67 11.88 25.12
N MET A 175 67.10 10.76 25.56
CA MET A 175 66.09 10.77 26.61
C MET A 175 66.80 10.95 27.96
N GLU A 176 66.31 11.86 28.80
CA GLU A 176 66.85 12.08 30.15
C GLU A 176 66.42 10.95 31.09
N ASP A 177 67.38 10.13 31.52
CA ASP A 177 67.23 9.24 32.68
C ASP A 177 67.25 10.09 33.96
N ILE A 178 66.14 10.11 34.71
CA ILE A 178 66.18 10.54 36.11
C ILE A 178 66.86 9.43 36.90
N ALA A 179 68.12 9.67 37.29
CA ALA A 179 68.89 8.78 38.14
C ALA A 179 68.12 8.48 39.44
N VAL A 180 67.54 7.29 39.52
CA VAL A 180 66.95 6.73 40.73
C VAL A 180 68.11 6.33 41.65
N ASN A 181 68.54 7.20 42.57
CA ASN A 181 69.54 6.76 43.54
C ASN A 181 69.52 7.51 44.87
N LYS A 182 68.78 6.94 45.83
CA LYS A 182 69.25 6.90 47.22
C LYS A 182 69.09 5.48 47.75
N SER A 183 70.18 4.94 48.28
CA SER A 183 70.12 3.79 49.18
C SER A 183 69.16 4.10 50.33
N SER A 184 68.28 3.14 50.62
CA SER A 184 67.09 3.13 51.50
C SER A 184 67.14 3.81 52.90
N ALA A 185 68.24 4.45 53.30
CA ALA A 185 68.40 5.01 54.65
C ALA A 185 68.04 6.51 54.79
N ASN A 186 67.93 7.31 53.71
CA ASN A 186 67.75 8.78 53.79
C ASN A 186 66.95 9.43 52.63
N ALA A 187 65.99 8.71 52.03
CA ALA A 187 65.08 9.33 51.06
C ALA A 187 64.03 10.18 51.80
N PRO A 188 63.88 11.49 51.52
CA PRO A 188 62.81 12.28 52.09
C PRO A 188 61.48 11.81 51.45
N GLY A 189 60.59 11.19 52.24
CA GLY A 189 59.26 10.82 51.74
C GLY A 189 58.44 12.06 51.34
N TYR A 190 57.50 11.90 50.39
CA TYR A 190 56.70 12.99 49.83
C TYR A 190 55.39 13.20 50.59
N ARG A 191 55.00 14.46 50.83
CA ARG A 191 53.61 14.78 51.18
C ARG A 191 52.83 14.96 49.89
N LEU A 192 51.74 14.20 49.73
CA LEU A 192 50.82 14.39 48.62
C LEU A 192 49.68 15.28 49.08
N TYR A 193 49.33 16.27 48.28
CA TYR A 193 48.13 17.08 48.44
C TYR A 193 47.18 16.82 47.28
N LYS A 194 45.87 16.80 47.53
CA LYS A 194 44.84 16.60 46.51
C LYS A 194 43.76 17.68 46.52
N MET A 195 43.22 17.97 45.34
CA MET A 195 42.05 18.82 45.10
C MET A 195 41.11 18.10 44.14
N SER A 196 39.79 18.27 44.27
CA SER A 196 38.88 17.65 43.29
C SER A 196 39.12 18.26 41.90
N LYS A 197 39.00 17.46 40.84
CA LYS A 197 39.14 17.89 39.45
C LYS A 197 38.20 19.04 39.13
N THR A 198 36.97 19.00 39.66
CA THR A 198 35.97 20.07 39.55
C THR A 198 36.40 21.34 40.25
N ASP A 199 36.81 21.28 41.52
CA ASP A 199 37.24 22.48 42.25
C ASP A 199 38.49 23.09 41.62
N TYR A 200 39.40 22.24 41.14
CA TYR A 200 40.58 22.68 40.41
C TYR A 200 40.19 23.42 39.13
N LEU A 201 39.30 22.85 38.31
CA LEU A 201 38.81 23.50 37.09
C LEU A 201 38.07 24.81 37.39
N GLN A 202 37.19 24.84 38.39
CA GLN A 202 36.46 26.05 38.78
C GLN A 202 37.41 27.15 39.22
N LYS A 203 38.41 26.83 40.05
CA LYS A 203 39.43 27.79 40.48
C LYS A 203 40.33 28.23 39.33
N TYR A 204 40.65 27.33 38.41
CA TYR A 204 41.40 27.64 37.20
C TYR A 204 40.63 28.64 36.32
N LEU A 205 39.34 28.38 36.06
CA LEU A 205 38.46 29.27 35.29
C LEU A 205 38.26 30.63 35.97
N GLN A 206 38.08 30.67 37.30
CA GLN A 206 37.97 31.92 38.06
C GLN A 206 39.25 32.76 38.03
N LYS A 207 40.42 32.10 38.02
CA LYS A 207 41.72 32.77 38.01
C LYS A 207 42.09 33.32 36.63
N TYR A 208 41.56 32.72 35.56
CA TYR A 208 41.86 33.09 34.18
C TYR A 208 40.58 33.34 33.34
N PRO A 209 39.77 34.36 33.67
CA PRO A 209 38.47 34.61 33.02
C PRO A 209 38.56 35.11 31.56
N ASN A 210 39.75 35.53 31.11
CA ASN A 210 39.96 36.16 29.80
C ASN A 210 40.88 35.34 28.87
N LEU A 211 40.85 34.00 28.98
CA LEU A 211 41.63 33.16 28.08
C LEU A 211 41.00 33.17 26.68
N GLU A 212 41.75 33.65 25.69
CA GLU A 212 41.35 33.67 24.26
C GLU A 212 41.37 32.28 23.61
N ALA A 213 41.94 31.28 24.28
CA ALA A 213 42.05 29.91 23.78
C ALA A 213 41.20 28.93 24.62
N PRO A 214 40.52 27.95 23.98
CA PRO A 214 39.85 26.86 24.70
C PRO A 214 40.81 26.17 25.67
N ILE A 215 40.31 25.84 26.87
CA ILE A 215 41.11 25.19 27.89
C ILE A 215 40.98 23.68 27.72
N ASP A 216 42.11 23.00 27.50
CA ASP A 216 42.16 21.54 27.45
C ASP A 216 41.86 20.97 28.85
N VAL A 217 40.72 20.29 28.96
CA VAL A 217 40.23 19.62 30.16
C VAL A 217 40.14 18.11 29.95
N SER A 218 40.90 17.55 29.01
CA SER A 218 40.88 16.11 28.70
C SER A 218 41.25 15.22 29.88
N TYR A 219 41.91 15.77 30.91
CA TYR A 219 42.17 15.07 32.18
C TYR A 219 40.90 14.70 32.96
N LEU A 220 39.75 15.28 32.61
CA LEU A 220 38.44 14.89 33.13
C LEU A 220 37.94 13.57 32.53
N ILE A 221 38.47 13.15 31.38
CA ILE A 221 38.17 11.88 30.72
C ILE A 221 39.12 10.82 31.29
N LEU A 222 38.57 9.73 31.85
CA LEU A 222 39.41 8.63 32.36
C LEU A 222 39.97 7.83 31.18
N ASN A 223 41.28 7.57 31.20
CA ASN A 223 42.02 6.89 30.12
C ASN A 223 41.85 7.57 28.75
N SER A 224 42.03 8.90 28.69
CA SER A 224 42.04 9.66 27.42
C SER A 224 43.03 9.11 26.38
N LYS A 225 44.04 8.35 26.84
CA LYS A 225 44.90 7.43 26.08
C LYS A 225 44.95 6.09 26.82
N ILE A 226 44.47 5.01 26.22
CA ILE A 226 44.43 3.69 26.89
C ILE A 226 45.87 3.11 26.94
N TYR A 227 46.25 2.42 28.03
CA TYR A 227 47.53 1.68 28.16
C TYR A 227 47.32 0.16 28.06
N GLN A 228 48.27 -0.54 27.42
CA GLN A 228 48.23 -1.97 27.11
C GLN A 228 48.71 -2.81 28.31
N GLY A 229 47.81 -3.34 29.15
CA GLY A 229 48.26 -4.17 30.28
C GLY A 229 47.25 -4.96 31.13
N GLY A 230 45.94 -4.87 30.90
CA GLY A 230 44.94 -5.61 31.69
C GLY A 230 44.31 -6.78 30.94
N ALA A 231 44.15 -7.93 31.59
CA ALA A 231 43.46 -9.10 31.01
C ALA A 231 42.01 -8.77 30.60
N ALA A 232 41.57 -9.35 29.47
CA ALA A 232 40.37 -9.04 28.69
C ALA A 232 38.97 -9.27 29.34
N THR A 233 38.85 -9.23 30.68
CA THR A 233 37.60 -9.54 31.40
C THR A 233 37.03 -8.40 32.23
N GLU A 234 37.73 -7.29 32.40
CA GLU A 234 37.20 -6.09 33.05
C GLU A 234 37.04 -4.97 32.02
N LEU A 235 35.86 -4.33 31.98
CA LEU A 235 35.58 -3.19 31.09
C LEU A 235 36.66 -2.09 31.29
N PRO A 236 37.07 -1.37 30.22
CA PRO A 236 38.04 -0.27 30.33
C PRO A 236 37.61 0.71 31.42
N TRP A 237 38.41 0.81 32.49
CA TRP A 237 38.00 1.33 33.79
C TRP A 237 37.49 2.78 33.75
N GLY A 238 36.16 2.97 33.77
CA GLY A 238 35.48 4.27 33.73
C GLY A 238 34.56 4.45 32.52
N TRP A 239 34.59 3.52 31.57
CA TRP A 239 33.66 3.42 30.47
C TRP A 239 32.63 2.32 30.77
N SER A 240 31.36 2.66 30.61
CA SER A 240 30.22 1.77 30.73
C SER A 240 29.80 1.26 29.35
N ASN A 241 29.18 0.09 29.31
CA ASN A 241 28.62 -0.50 28.09
C ASN A 241 27.17 -0.94 28.34
N PHE A 242 26.28 -0.72 27.37
CA PHE A 242 24.96 -1.33 27.30
C PHE A 242 25.01 -2.72 26.60
N GLY A 243 25.68 -3.75 27.14
CA GLY A 243 25.60 -5.11 26.56
C GLY A 243 26.64 -6.17 26.98
N GLU A 244 26.47 -7.43 26.54
CA GLU A 244 27.44 -8.55 26.69
C GLU A 244 28.60 -8.43 25.71
N HIS A 245 29.76 -7.89 26.13
CA HIS A 245 30.93 -7.72 25.26
C HIS A 245 32.27 -8.08 25.93
N LYS A 246 33.28 -8.40 25.09
CA LYS A 246 34.67 -8.66 25.49
C LYS A 246 35.59 -7.62 24.87
N THR A 247 36.59 -7.14 25.60
CA THR A 247 37.75 -6.45 25.04
C THR A 247 38.58 -7.44 24.22
N GLY A 248 39.06 -7.05 23.03
CA GLY A 248 39.80 -7.93 22.11
C GLY A 248 41.27 -7.53 21.97
N ASP A 249 42.17 -8.51 21.92
CA ASP A 249 43.61 -8.34 21.67
C ASP A 249 43.93 -8.15 20.16
N GLY A 250 43.31 -7.17 19.51
CA GLY A 250 43.54 -6.88 18.09
C GLY A 250 44.83 -6.10 17.84
N LYS A 251 45.85 -6.74 17.23
CA LYS A 251 47.07 -6.07 16.74
C LYS A 251 46.79 -5.38 15.40
N TYR A 252 46.93 -4.06 15.33
CA TYR A 252 46.99 -3.33 14.06
C TYR A 252 48.40 -2.78 13.83
N THR A 253 48.97 -3.12 12.68
CA THR A 253 50.30 -2.71 12.22
C THR A 253 50.20 -1.43 11.41
N GLU A 254 50.58 -0.29 11.99
CA GLU A 254 51.49 0.72 11.41
C GLU A 254 51.43 2.01 12.25
N GLY A 255 52.57 2.41 12.83
CA GLY A 255 52.82 3.79 13.29
C GLY A 255 53.05 4.00 14.78
N THR A 256 52.11 3.61 15.64
CA THR A 256 52.22 3.73 17.11
C THR A 256 51.27 2.73 17.76
N ASN A 257 51.79 1.81 18.58
CA ASN A 257 51.04 0.74 19.26
C ASN A 257 50.10 1.29 20.36
N ASN A 258 49.12 2.11 20.00
CA ASN A 258 48.14 2.65 20.95
C ASN A 258 46.95 1.71 21.09
N THR A 259 46.59 1.38 22.33
CA THR A 259 45.31 0.77 22.65
C THR A 259 44.18 1.77 22.40
N CYS A 260 43.13 1.32 21.70
CA CYS A 260 41.94 2.12 21.39
C CYS A 260 40.68 1.45 21.95
N LEU A 261 39.62 2.23 22.10
CA LEU A 261 38.33 1.75 22.55
C LEU A 261 37.65 1.02 21.38
N GLN A 262 37.63 -0.31 21.44
CA GLN A 262 37.09 -1.17 20.38
C GLN A 262 35.69 -1.67 20.70
N ALA A 263 34.73 -1.37 19.83
CA ALA A 263 33.42 -1.99 19.80
C ALA A 263 33.39 -3.16 18.81
N TRP A 264 33.05 -4.36 19.27
CA TRP A 264 33.03 -5.58 18.47
C TRP A 264 31.81 -6.47 18.78
N ARG A 265 31.17 -7.03 17.75
CA ARG A 265 30.15 -8.09 17.89
C ARG A 265 30.52 -9.35 17.09
N LYS A 266 30.26 -10.52 17.70
CA LYS A 266 30.61 -11.85 17.16
C LYS A 266 29.57 -12.46 16.20
N LYS A 267 28.33 -11.93 16.13
CA LYS A 267 27.23 -12.51 15.32
C LYS A 267 26.53 -11.44 14.49
N ALA A 268 26.50 -11.63 13.17
CA ALA A 268 26.11 -10.61 12.18
C ALA A 268 24.62 -10.64 11.74
N TRP A 269 23.76 -11.42 12.42
CA TRP A 269 22.37 -11.70 11.98
C TRP A 269 21.26 -11.20 12.92
N GLU A 270 21.58 -10.39 13.92
CA GLU A 270 20.59 -9.66 14.72
C GLU A 270 20.45 -8.24 14.17
N ILE A 271 19.21 -7.80 13.91
CA ILE A 271 18.86 -6.70 12.98
C ILE A 271 19.11 -5.29 13.55
N GLU A 272 19.37 -5.14 14.84
CA GLU A 272 19.69 -3.86 15.48
C GLU A 272 21.12 -3.86 16.06
N LEU A 273 21.92 -2.88 15.62
CA LEU A 273 23.29 -2.62 16.05
C LEU A 273 23.26 -1.45 17.06
N ASP A 274 22.96 -1.73 18.33
CA ASP A 274 23.10 -0.73 19.40
C ASP A 274 24.30 -1.14 20.28
N PHE A 275 25.49 -0.59 20.01
CA PHE A 275 26.62 -0.66 20.94
C PHE A 275 26.99 0.74 21.38
N ASP A 276 26.76 1.01 22.65
CA ASP A 276 27.09 2.28 23.30
C ASP A 276 28.18 2.06 24.33
N TYR A 277 29.39 2.52 24.01
CA TYR A 277 30.39 2.79 25.05
C TYR A 277 30.27 4.23 25.47
N TYR A 278 30.14 4.47 26.76
CA TYR A 278 30.01 5.81 27.27
C TYR A 278 30.75 6.05 28.57
N GLN A 279 31.12 7.29 28.81
CA GLN A 279 31.65 7.77 30.07
C GLN A 279 30.86 8.99 30.50
N GLU A 280 30.37 8.97 31.74
CA GLU A 280 29.74 10.13 32.35
C GLU A 280 30.79 10.98 33.07
N ILE A 281 30.93 12.23 32.62
CA ILE A 281 31.76 13.26 33.21
C ILE A 281 30.83 14.18 34.00
N SER A 282 30.85 14.04 35.31
CA SER A 282 29.94 14.77 36.22
C SER A 282 30.58 16.02 36.81
N ASN A 283 29.75 16.87 37.42
CA ASN A 283 30.18 18.07 38.15
C ASN A 283 30.96 19.07 37.27
N LEU A 284 30.50 19.29 36.04
CA LEU A 284 31.11 20.26 35.12
C LEU A 284 30.57 21.68 35.41
N PRO A 285 31.43 22.71 35.42
CA PRO A 285 30.97 24.10 35.44
C PRO A 285 30.17 24.43 34.18
N GLY A 286 29.25 25.40 34.25
CA GLY A 286 28.47 25.80 33.09
C GLY A 286 29.35 26.45 32.01
N GLY A 287 29.26 25.98 30.78
CA GLY A 287 30.13 26.36 29.68
C GLY A 287 29.82 25.55 28.42
N GLU A 288 30.45 25.93 27.30
CA GLU A 288 30.40 25.12 26.08
C GLU A 288 31.62 24.22 26.00
N TYR A 289 31.36 22.92 25.89
CA TYR A 289 32.38 21.90 25.83
C TYR A 289 32.50 21.39 24.40
N ARG A 290 33.73 21.38 23.91
CA ARG A 290 34.13 20.77 22.65
C ARG A 290 34.76 19.44 22.96
N ILE A 291 34.28 18.37 22.34
CA ILE A 291 34.89 17.04 22.45
C ILE A 291 35.39 16.64 21.07
N GLN A 292 36.62 16.15 21.04
CA GLN A 292 37.27 15.60 19.86
C GLN A 292 37.71 14.17 20.13
N ALA A 293 37.56 13.29 19.17
CA ALA A 293 38.12 11.94 19.24
C ALA A 293 38.65 11.54 17.86
N SER A 294 39.72 10.74 17.84
CA SER A 294 40.16 10.06 16.63
C SER A 294 39.39 8.75 16.52
N CYS A 295 38.55 8.59 15.50
CA CYS A 295 37.73 7.38 15.32
C CYS A 295 37.97 6.69 13.98
N LYS A 296 37.68 5.38 13.91
CA LYS A 296 37.86 4.54 12.72
C LYS A 296 36.78 3.46 12.66
N GLY A 297 36.15 3.29 11.48
CA GLY A 297 35.30 2.14 11.15
C GLY A 297 36.04 1.15 10.24
N THR A 298 35.73 -0.14 10.35
CA THR A 298 36.41 -1.20 9.56
C THR A 298 35.82 -1.47 8.18
N TYR A 299 34.62 -0.97 7.87
CA TYR A 299 33.91 -1.26 6.61
C TYR A 299 33.04 -0.09 6.15
N ASP A 300 32.87 0.06 4.82
CA ASP A 300 32.08 1.10 4.12
C ASP A 300 30.59 1.23 4.57
N ARG A 301 30.11 0.35 5.45
CA ARG A 301 28.68 0.20 5.80
C ARG A 301 28.39 0.30 7.30
N VAL A 302 29.39 0.64 8.09
CA VAL A 302 29.24 0.86 9.54
C VAL A 302 29.79 2.24 9.83
N MET A 303 28.92 3.13 10.31
CA MET A 303 29.26 4.51 10.61
C MET A 303 29.43 4.65 12.12
N PRO A 304 30.66 4.84 12.63
CA PRO A 304 30.83 5.24 14.02
C PRO A 304 30.33 6.67 14.19
N TYR A 305 29.64 6.93 15.29
CA TYR A 305 29.19 8.24 15.71
C TYR A 305 29.80 8.57 17.05
N LEU A 306 30.33 9.79 17.18
CA LEU A 306 30.67 10.38 18.46
C LEU A 306 29.46 11.19 18.95
N TYR A 307 28.98 10.91 20.16
CA TYR A 307 27.85 11.62 20.75
C TYR A 307 28.17 12.26 22.10
N ILE A 308 27.39 13.29 22.40
CA ILE A 308 27.33 13.95 23.70
C ILE A 308 25.89 13.85 24.22
N ASN A 309 25.71 13.11 25.32
CA ASN A 309 24.47 12.64 25.92
C ASN A 309 23.70 11.64 25.05
N SER A 310 23.18 10.57 25.65
CA SER A 310 22.36 9.58 24.96
C SER A 310 21.12 10.26 24.35
N GLY A 311 20.98 10.25 23.02
CA GLY A 311 19.93 10.95 22.28
C GLY A 311 20.26 12.38 21.81
N GLY A 312 21.49 12.85 22.04
CA GLY A 312 22.00 14.11 21.51
C GLY A 312 22.39 14.05 20.03
N GLN A 313 22.88 15.18 19.49
CA GLN A 313 23.38 15.26 18.12
C GLN A 313 24.58 14.31 17.96
N LYS A 314 24.43 13.32 17.07
CA LYS A 314 25.47 12.36 16.69
C LYS A 314 26.33 12.97 15.60
N VAL A 315 27.66 12.99 15.76
CA VAL A 315 28.57 13.42 14.71
C VAL A 315 29.24 12.20 14.11
N GLN A 316 29.02 12.01 12.81
CA GLN A 316 29.53 10.87 12.06
C GLN A 316 31.06 10.95 11.92
N CYS A 317 31.73 9.84 12.17
CA CYS A 317 33.13 9.64 11.85
C CYS A 317 33.32 9.42 10.34
N GLU A 318 34.22 10.18 9.72
CA GLU A 318 34.60 9.95 8.33
C GLU A 318 35.24 8.57 8.17
N ILE A 319 34.68 7.77 7.26
CA ILE A 319 35.22 6.46 6.90
C ILE A 319 36.38 6.68 5.94
N ASN A 320 37.61 6.53 6.43
CA ASN A 320 38.79 6.41 5.57
C ASN A 320 39.16 4.94 5.44
N ASN A 321 39.11 4.42 4.21
CA ASN A 321 39.44 3.02 3.88
C ASN A 321 40.95 2.72 4.00
N ASN A 322 41.76 3.69 4.41
CA ASN A 322 43.19 3.54 4.65
C ASN A 322 43.45 3.21 6.13
N GLU A 323 44.53 2.48 6.40
CA GLU A 323 44.81 1.88 7.71
C GLU A 323 45.06 2.87 8.87
N SER A 324 45.06 4.19 8.64
CA SER A 324 45.42 5.24 9.60
C SER A 324 44.22 5.94 10.29
N PHE A 325 44.34 6.24 11.59
CA PHE A 325 43.47 7.16 12.33
C PHE A 325 43.81 8.60 11.92
N THR A 326 43.02 9.27 11.07
CA THR A 326 43.36 10.65 10.61
C THR A 326 42.28 11.69 10.82
N THR A 327 41.07 11.31 11.23
CA THR A 327 39.93 12.24 11.31
C THR A 327 39.54 12.51 12.77
N PHE A 328 39.74 13.76 13.20
CA PHE A 328 39.22 14.28 14.46
C PHE A 328 37.76 14.68 14.26
N VAL A 329 36.84 13.93 14.87
CA VAL A 329 35.43 14.32 14.89
C VAL A 329 35.21 15.27 16.04
N THR A 330 34.62 16.43 15.78
CA THR A 330 34.36 17.47 16.78
C THR A 330 32.86 17.59 17.04
N ASN A 331 32.46 17.49 18.31
CA ASN A 331 31.08 17.73 18.75
C ASN A 331 31.05 18.80 19.85
N TYR A 332 30.01 19.63 19.87
CA TYR A 332 29.87 20.77 20.78
C TYR A 332 28.65 20.60 21.68
N LYS A 333 28.77 20.99 22.95
CA LYS A 333 27.64 21.01 23.88
C LYS A 333 27.74 22.12 24.91
N SER A 334 26.72 22.97 24.97
CA SER A 334 26.50 23.88 26.10
C SER A 334 25.90 23.14 27.29
N VAL A 335 26.45 23.38 28.47
CA VAL A 335 26.03 22.77 29.75
C VAL A 335 25.67 23.87 30.72
N SER A 336 24.52 23.78 31.38
CA SER A 336 24.13 24.67 32.49
C SER A 336 24.80 24.22 33.80
N ASN A 337 24.99 25.14 34.74
CA ASN A 337 25.74 24.90 35.99
C ASN A 337 25.30 23.60 36.70
N GLU A 338 26.27 22.73 37.06
CA GLU A 338 26.14 21.44 37.77
C GLU A 338 25.56 20.24 36.98
N ALA A 339 25.61 20.25 35.65
CA ALA A 339 25.20 19.08 34.85
C ALA A 339 26.37 18.12 34.53
N SER A 340 26.04 16.85 34.27
CA SER A 340 26.96 15.85 33.71
C SER A 340 26.90 15.85 32.18
N ILE A 341 28.02 15.52 31.56
CA ILE A 341 28.13 15.20 30.13
C ILE A 341 28.40 13.70 30.03
N THR A 342 27.56 12.99 29.29
CA THR A 342 27.89 11.64 28.83
C THR A 342 28.58 11.75 27.48
N ILE A 343 29.83 11.29 27.38
CA ILE A 343 30.50 11.14 26.10
C ILE A 343 30.40 9.69 25.68
N GLY A 344 30.14 9.43 24.40
CA GLY A 344 30.07 8.04 23.96
C GLY A 344 30.26 7.85 22.48
N MET A 345 30.41 6.59 22.13
CA MET A 345 30.47 6.11 20.76
C MET A 345 29.32 5.16 20.49
N GLU A 346 28.70 5.36 19.34
CA GLU A 346 27.67 4.50 18.79
C GLU A 346 28.08 4.05 17.39
N ALA A 347 27.60 2.91 16.91
CA ALA A 347 27.86 2.46 15.55
C ALA A 347 26.56 1.99 14.90
N GLU A 348 26.06 2.74 13.91
CA GLU A 348 24.85 2.36 13.17
C GLU A 348 25.22 1.67 11.84
N GLY A 349 24.43 0.68 11.42
CA GLY A 349 24.58 0.03 10.13
C GLY A 349 23.36 -0.82 9.75
N THR A 350 22.97 -0.78 8.47
CA THR A 350 21.89 -1.62 7.92
C THR A 350 22.47 -2.85 7.23
N TRP A 351 22.10 -4.04 7.69
CA TRP A 351 22.54 -5.30 7.08
C TRP A 351 21.73 -5.62 5.82
N ASN A 352 22.34 -5.50 4.64
CA ASN A 352 21.82 -6.11 3.42
C ASN A 352 22.24 -7.60 3.39
N SER A 353 21.28 -8.50 3.25
CA SER A 353 21.31 -9.95 3.53
C SER A 353 22.31 -10.82 2.72
N GLY A 354 23.33 -10.26 2.07
CA GLY A 354 24.22 -10.97 1.15
C GLY A 354 25.71 -11.10 1.52
N ALA A 355 26.20 -10.49 2.61
CA ALA A 355 27.64 -10.50 2.94
C ALA A 355 28.01 -11.58 3.97
N SER A 356 28.98 -12.44 3.66
CA SER A 356 29.41 -13.53 4.56
C SER A 356 30.23 -13.03 5.77
N SER A 357 29.70 -13.24 6.98
CA SER A 357 30.40 -13.48 8.28
C SER A 357 31.53 -12.56 8.76
N ARG A 358 31.72 -11.35 8.23
CA ARG A 358 32.76 -10.44 8.74
C ARG A 358 32.24 -9.64 9.93
N ALA A 359 33.02 -9.64 11.02
CA ALA A 359 32.69 -8.88 12.21
C ALA A 359 32.83 -7.38 11.96
N VAL A 360 31.92 -6.61 12.54
CA VAL A 360 31.90 -5.15 12.47
C VAL A 360 32.68 -4.59 13.66
N GLU A 361 33.63 -3.70 13.39
CA GLU A 361 34.48 -3.07 14.40
C GLU A 361 34.52 -1.54 14.23
N ALA A 362 34.32 -0.83 15.34
CA ALA A 362 34.52 0.60 15.47
C ALA A 362 35.57 0.88 16.56
N PHE A 363 36.44 1.85 16.30
CA PHE A 363 37.53 2.23 17.20
C PHE A 363 37.47 3.72 17.50
N ALA A 364 37.78 4.15 18.73
CA ALA A 364 38.26 5.51 18.98
C ALA A 364 39.40 5.59 20.00
N ASP A 365 40.19 6.64 19.87
CA ASP A 365 41.31 6.98 20.72
C ASP A 365 41.49 8.52 20.77
N ASN A 366 42.40 9.01 21.61
CA ASN A 366 42.78 10.41 21.76
C ASN A 366 41.57 11.32 22.03
N PHE A 367 40.73 10.93 22.98
CA PHE A 367 39.64 11.79 23.42
C PHE A 367 40.20 13.08 24.02
N ARG A 368 39.84 14.19 23.40
CA ARG A 368 40.20 15.54 23.81
C ARG A 368 38.93 16.29 24.19
N MET A 369 38.93 16.92 25.34
CA MET A 369 37.84 17.78 25.79
C MET A 369 38.38 19.16 26.06
N GLU A 370 37.74 20.17 25.49
CA GLU A 370 38.08 21.57 25.70
C GLU A 370 36.83 22.31 26.17
N VAL A 371 37.01 23.30 27.04
CA VAL A 371 35.92 24.19 27.47
C VAL A 371 36.18 25.59 26.93
N ASP A 372 35.16 26.19 26.33
CA ASP A 372 35.12 27.61 25.96
C ASP A 372 34.40 28.40 27.06
N PRO A 373 35.13 29.21 27.85
CA PRO A 373 34.55 29.98 28.94
C PRO A 373 33.71 31.20 28.49
N TYR A 374 33.72 31.59 27.21
CA TYR A 374 33.17 32.87 26.76
C TYR A 374 31.66 32.85 26.42
N LEU A 375 31.06 31.69 26.19
CA LEU A 375 29.70 31.59 25.61
C LEU A 375 28.54 31.50 26.63
N SER A 376 28.79 31.21 27.92
CA SER A 376 27.70 30.99 28.90
C SER A 376 27.21 32.25 29.65
N THR A 377 27.80 33.43 29.44
CA THR A 377 27.54 34.61 30.30
C THR A 377 26.98 35.86 29.62
N ILE A 378 26.81 35.91 28.29
CA ILE A 378 26.68 37.21 27.60
C ILE A 378 25.31 37.48 26.92
N ALA A 379 24.52 36.48 26.50
CA ALA A 379 23.24 36.71 25.79
C ALA A 379 22.09 35.80 26.28
N THR A 380 21.43 36.18 27.39
CA THR A 380 20.30 35.40 27.96
C THR A 380 18.92 35.84 27.47
N THR A 381 18.84 36.90 26.65
CA THR A 381 17.57 37.52 26.28
C THR A 381 17.25 37.28 24.81
N GLU A 382 16.12 36.61 24.55
CA GLU A 382 15.60 36.41 23.20
C GLU A 382 15.13 37.74 22.60
N PHE A 383 15.47 37.99 21.34
CA PHE A 383 14.99 39.10 20.55
C PHE A 383 13.65 38.73 19.90
N THR A 384 12.65 39.57 20.11
CA THR A 384 11.38 39.52 19.36
C THR A 384 11.28 40.76 18.48
N SER A 385 10.93 40.59 17.20
CA SER A 385 10.77 41.72 16.26
C SER A 385 9.89 42.83 16.85
N GLY A 386 10.34 44.08 16.77
CA GLY A 386 9.67 45.25 17.36
C GLY A 386 10.00 45.50 18.83
N SER A 387 10.88 44.70 19.45
CA SER A 387 11.37 44.93 20.81
C SER A 387 12.52 45.93 20.86
N THR A 388 12.61 46.67 21.96
CA THR A 388 13.73 47.58 22.22
C THR A 388 14.94 46.80 22.74
N LEU A 389 16.04 46.85 21.98
CA LEU A 389 17.36 46.40 22.40
C LEU A 389 17.95 47.41 23.38
N THR A 390 18.47 46.91 24.50
CA THR A 390 19.21 47.74 25.46
C THR A 390 20.64 47.93 24.98
N ALA A 391 21.13 49.17 25.00
CA ALA A 391 22.49 49.51 24.59
C ALA A 391 23.53 48.61 25.26
N GLY A 392 24.41 48.02 24.46
CA GLY A 392 25.56 47.27 24.96
C GLY A 392 25.28 45.81 25.36
N LEU A 393 24.01 45.38 25.41
CA LEU A 393 23.63 43.99 25.72
C LEU A 393 23.48 43.16 24.44
N TRP A 394 23.82 41.87 24.54
CA TRP A 394 23.60 40.90 23.47
C TRP A 394 22.24 40.22 23.62
N TYR A 395 21.53 40.13 22.51
CA TYR A 395 20.27 39.41 22.35
C TYR A 395 20.45 38.26 21.37
N TYR A 396 19.55 37.28 21.35
CA TYR A 396 19.59 36.19 20.37
C TYR A 396 18.27 35.99 19.63
N PHE A 397 18.33 35.53 18.38
CA PHE A 397 17.18 35.17 17.55
C PHE A 397 17.51 33.89 16.77
N ASP A 398 16.60 32.92 16.75
CA ASP A 398 16.84 31.67 16.03
C ASP A 398 16.45 31.84 14.54
N ILE A 399 17.42 31.63 13.65
CA ILE A 399 17.28 31.63 12.21
C ILE A 399 17.07 30.20 11.74
N ALA A 400 15.84 29.92 11.28
CA ALA A 400 15.50 28.59 10.77
C ALA A 400 16.30 28.22 9.50
N ASP A 401 16.39 29.15 8.55
CA ASP A 401 17.01 28.90 7.24
C ASP A 401 18.01 29.99 6.87
N ALA A 402 19.12 29.58 6.25
CA ALA A 402 20.14 30.50 5.77
C ALA A 402 19.57 31.36 4.62
N ASN A 403 19.39 32.66 4.84
CA ASN A 403 18.79 33.57 3.87
C ASN A 403 19.11 35.04 4.18
N GLU A 404 18.63 35.93 3.32
CA GLU A 404 18.68 37.37 3.53
C GLU A 404 17.51 37.84 4.40
N TYR A 405 17.81 38.53 5.50
CA TYR A 405 16.84 39.07 6.45
C TYR A 405 16.93 40.59 6.48
N ASP A 406 15.78 41.27 6.45
CA ASP A 406 15.73 42.72 6.42
C ASP A 406 15.44 43.29 7.81
N PHE A 407 16.30 44.18 8.29
CA PHE A 407 16.15 44.86 9.58
C PHE A 407 15.95 46.37 9.37
N THR A 408 15.06 46.95 10.16
CA THR A 408 14.92 48.41 10.33
C THR A 408 15.11 48.77 11.80
N SER A 409 15.63 49.96 12.05
CA SER A 409 15.91 50.47 13.40
C SER A 409 15.23 51.82 13.58
N SER A 410 14.65 52.06 14.77
CA SER A 410 14.04 53.37 15.11
C SER A 410 15.06 54.51 15.21
N ASP A 411 16.33 54.18 15.46
CA ASP A 411 17.43 55.13 15.61
C ASP A 411 18.63 54.71 14.76
N ALA A 412 19.53 55.67 14.50
CA ALA A 412 20.80 55.36 13.84
C ALA A 412 21.69 54.58 14.81
N ILE A 413 22.04 53.35 14.45
CA ILE A 413 22.75 52.41 15.32
C ILE A 413 23.92 51.76 14.60
N THR A 414 24.86 51.25 15.37
CA THR A 414 25.82 50.25 14.93
C THR A 414 25.42 48.91 15.52
N LEU A 415 25.00 47.98 14.65
CA LEU A 415 24.60 46.64 15.04
C LEU A 415 25.76 45.68 14.83
N SER A 416 26.24 45.09 15.92
CA SER A 416 27.15 43.95 15.87
C SER A 416 26.35 42.66 15.85
N TYR A 417 26.68 41.74 14.95
CA TYR A 417 26.01 40.46 14.85
C TYR A 417 26.93 39.29 14.51
N ALA A 418 26.58 38.10 15.00
CA ALA A 418 27.24 36.84 14.69
C ALA A 418 26.19 35.78 14.38
N THR A 419 26.46 34.89 13.42
CA THR A 419 25.56 33.81 12.99
C THR A 419 26.24 32.45 13.11
N GLY A 420 25.45 31.42 13.41
CA GLY A 420 25.91 30.03 13.41
C GLY A 420 26.89 29.72 14.55
N ALA A 421 27.95 28.96 14.25
CA ALA A 421 28.99 28.56 15.21
C ALA A 421 30.11 29.60 15.38
N LYS A 422 29.97 30.80 14.80
CA LYS A 422 30.97 31.87 14.95
C LYS A 422 30.99 32.37 16.39
N THR A 423 32.19 32.58 16.92
CA THR A 423 32.33 33.17 18.25
C THR A 423 31.94 34.65 18.21
N LEU A 424 31.48 35.23 19.32
CA LEU A 424 31.15 36.68 19.38
C LEU A 424 32.37 37.58 19.08
N GLY A 425 33.59 37.06 19.17
CA GLY A 425 34.82 37.75 18.75
C GLY A 425 34.96 37.92 17.23
N GLU A 426 34.17 37.17 16.46
CA GLU A 426 34.09 37.23 15.00
C GLU A 426 32.82 37.96 14.52
N ALA A 427 32.15 38.70 15.41
CA ALA A 427 30.93 39.42 15.07
C ALA A 427 31.19 40.46 13.98
N THR A 428 30.41 40.38 12.90
CA THR A 428 30.35 41.39 11.87
C THR A 428 29.65 42.63 12.42
N THR A 429 30.13 43.81 12.06
CA THR A 429 29.51 45.08 12.48
C THR A 429 28.95 45.80 11.27
N GLU A 430 27.68 46.15 11.31
CA GLU A 430 26.99 46.92 10.28
C GLU A 430 26.38 48.18 10.88
N THR A 431 26.54 49.31 10.21
CA THR A 431 25.95 50.58 10.63
C THR A 431 24.63 50.81 9.90
N PHE A 432 23.60 51.15 10.65
CA PHE A 432 22.24 51.44 10.21
C PHE A 432 21.99 52.93 10.40
N THR A 433 21.44 53.60 9.40
CA THR A 433 20.81 54.91 9.64
C THR A 433 19.36 54.71 10.10
N ALA A 434 18.82 55.69 10.86
CA ALA A 434 17.45 55.59 11.39
C ALA A 434 16.44 55.38 10.25
N ASP A 435 15.50 54.46 10.43
CA ASP A 435 14.49 54.07 9.45
C ASP A 435 15.02 53.48 8.13
N GLU A 436 16.32 53.20 8.02
CA GLU A 436 16.90 52.53 6.85
C GLU A 436 16.68 51.01 6.93
N LYS A 437 16.18 50.44 5.83
CA LYS A 437 16.05 49.00 5.65
C LYS A 437 17.39 48.42 5.22
N LYS A 438 18.00 47.58 6.05
CA LYS A 438 19.27 46.91 5.75
C LYS A 438 19.07 45.41 5.63
N ALA A 439 19.51 44.85 4.52
CA ALA A 439 19.51 43.42 4.25
C ALA A 439 20.79 42.79 4.80
N LEU A 440 20.66 41.73 5.62
CA LEU A 440 21.77 40.94 6.14
C LEU A 440 21.66 39.50 5.63
N ASN A 441 22.73 38.98 5.05
CA ASN A 441 22.80 37.57 4.64
C ASN A 441 23.26 36.73 5.84
N LEU A 442 22.36 35.90 6.37
CA LEU A 442 22.55 35.19 7.63
C LEU A 442 22.53 33.67 7.40
N GLU A 443 23.38 32.96 8.13
CA GLU A 443 23.42 31.50 8.12
C GLU A 443 22.35 30.91 9.06
N ALA A 444 21.88 29.70 8.77
CA ALA A 444 20.96 28.98 9.66
C ALA A 444 21.61 28.74 11.03
N GLY A 445 20.82 28.81 12.10
CA GLY A 445 21.30 28.70 13.48
C GLY A 445 20.92 29.93 14.30
N ARG A 446 21.73 30.28 15.30
CA ARG A 446 21.41 31.41 16.19
C ARG A 446 22.09 32.68 15.73
N LEU A 447 21.32 33.76 15.62
CA LEU A 447 21.79 35.12 15.42
C LEU A 447 21.95 35.80 16.76
N TYR A 448 23.12 36.39 17.00
CA TYR A 448 23.35 37.24 18.16
C TYR A 448 23.39 38.70 17.72
N LEU A 449 22.74 39.58 18.47
CA LEU A 449 22.55 41.00 18.13
C LEU A 449 22.99 41.89 19.28
N LYS A 450 23.77 42.94 18.99
CA LYS A 450 24.09 43.99 19.97
C LYS A 450 24.08 45.35 19.30
N ALA A 451 23.28 46.27 19.87
CA ALA A 451 23.25 47.67 19.46
C ALA A 451 24.17 48.51 20.36
N ASP A 452 24.84 49.50 19.77
CA ASP A 452 25.65 50.49 20.48
C ASP A 452 24.81 51.50 21.27
N VAL A 453 23.57 51.76 20.85
CA VAL A 453 22.56 52.55 21.56
C VAL A 453 21.25 51.79 21.73
N ALA A 454 20.41 52.20 22.68
CA ALA A 454 19.13 51.55 22.90
C ALA A 454 18.17 51.91 21.77
N THR A 455 17.56 50.91 21.13
CA THR A 455 16.78 51.14 19.90
C THR A 455 15.77 50.02 19.68
N THR A 456 14.71 50.28 18.93
CA THR A 456 13.75 49.25 18.53
C THR A 456 14.12 48.71 17.17
N LEU A 457 14.43 47.42 17.12
CA LEU A 457 14.76 46.71 15.88
C LEU A 457 13.54 45.95 15.37
N THR A 458 13.17 46.14 14.11
CA THR A 458 12.06 45.42 13.46
C THR A 458 12.62 44.54 12.36
N LEU A 459 12.30 43.25 12.42
CA LEU A 459 12.58 42.26 11.38
C LEU A 459 11.40 42.23 10.39
N THR A 460 11.69 42.40 9.10
CA THR A 460 10.71 42.23 8.02
C THR A 460 10.98 40.92 7.29
N TYR A 461 9.97 40.04 7.25
CA TYR A 461 10.06 38.78 6.50
C TYR A 461 9.82 38.99 5.01
N ARG A 462 10.35 38.07 4.21
CA ARG A 462 10.17 37.99 2.77
C ARG A 462 9.29 36.80 2.44
N TYR A 463 8.34 37.05 1.57
CA TYR A 463 7.38 36.08 1.09
C TYR A 463 7.49 36.03 -0.42
N ASN A 464 7.81 34.86 -0.97
CA ASN A 464 7.90 34.68 -2.41
C ASN A 464 7.17 33.39 -2.78
N VAL A 465 6.15 33.49 -3.62
CA VAL A 465 5.49 32.30 -4.20
C VAL A 465 6.21 31.80 -5.45
N GLY A 466 7.13 32.58 -6.04
CA GLY A 466 7.87 32.18 -7.24
C GLY A 466 6.99 32.09 -8.50
N ALA A 467 7.51 31.43 -9.53
CA ALA A 467 6.81 31.29 -10.81
C ALA A 467 5.71 30.22 -10.76
N ALA A 468 4.56 30.52 -11.36
CA ALA A 468 3.47 29.58 -11.51
C ALA A 468 3.79 28.49 -12.54
N THR A 469 3.54 27.24 -12.17
CA THR A 469 3.55 26.07 -13.06
C THR A 469 2.11 25.63 -13.28
N LEU A 470 1.68 25.63 -14.55
CA LEU A 470 0.34 25.22 -14.96
C LEU A 470 0.33 23.72 -15.28
N SER A 471 -0.71 23.01 -14.85
CA SER A 471 -0.99 21.62 -15.29
C SER A 471 -1.12 21.48 -16.80
N ASN A 472 -1.61 22.53 -17.46
CA ASN A 472 -1.73 22.63 -18.91
C ASN A 472 -1.16 23.98 -19.35
N ALA A 473 -0.25 23.96 -20.32
CA ALA A 473 0.29 25.18 -20.91
C ALA A 473 -0.77 25.93 -21.73
N ASN A 474 -0.57 27.23 -21.93
CA ASN A 474 -1.46 28.01 -22.79
C ASN A 474 -1.41 27.52 -24.24
N GLY A 475 -2.59 27.32 -24.84
CA GLY A 475 -2.77 26.70 -26.15
C GLY A 475 -2.60 25.18 -26.18
N SER A 476 -2.47 24.52 -25.03
CA SER A 476 -2.34 23.05 -24.98
C SER A 476 -3.70 22.35 -24.99
N TYR A 477 -3.67 21.06 -25.33
CA TYR A 477 -4.84 20.19 -25.30
C TYR A 477 -4.96 19.49 -23.94
N THR A 478 -6.17 19.40 -23.39
CA THR A 478 -6.49 18.66 -22.17
C THR A 478 -7.63 17.69 -22.38
N GLN A 479 -7.57 16.60 -21.63
CA GLN A 479 -8.67 15.65 -21.44
C GLN A 479 -9.05 15.52 -19.96
N SER A 480 -8.33 16.23 -19.09
CA SER A 480 -8.60 16.34 -17.67
C SER A 480 -9.61 17.44 -17.43
N SER A 481 -10.69 17.14 -16.71
CA SER A 481 -11.63 18.15 -16.23
C SER A 481 -11.03 19.04 -15.14
N THR A 482 -9.84 18.71 -14.61
CA THR A 482 -9.17 19.51 -13.58
C THR A 482 -8.03 20.31 -14.18
N PHE A 483 -8.00 21.62 -13.87
CA PHE A 483 -6.88 22.51 -14.15
C PHE A 483 -6.25 22.96 -12.82
N SER A 484 -4.96 22.71 -12.63
CA SER A 484 -4.21 23.15 -11.45
C SER A 484 -3.08 24.11 -11.77
N VAL A 485 -2.78 24.98 -10.80
CA VAL A 485 -1.65 25.92 -10.76
C VAL A 485 -0.85 25.63 -9.50
N THR A 486 0.46 25.44 -9.65
CA THR A 486 1.38 25.15 -8.54
C THR A 486 2.55 26.11 -8.53
N TYR A 487 3.13 26.33 -7.36
CA TYR A 487 4.21 27.27 -7.08
C TYR A 487 5.36 26.49 -6.42
N PRO A 488 6.16 25.75 -7.22
CA PRO A 488 7.19 24.87 -6.67
C PRO A 488 8.31 25.62 -5.93
N GLU A 489 8.49 26.91 -6.24
CA GLU A 489 9.48 27.79 -5.62
C GLU A 489 8.90 28.62 -4.47
N ALA A 490 7.68 28.30 -3.99
CA ALA A 490 7.10 29.01 -2.86
C ALA A 490 7.97 28.82 -1.60
N ALA A 491 8.59 29.90 -1.15
CA ALA A 491 9.46 29.93 0.01
C ALA A 491 9.25 31.23 0.81
N THR A 492 9.44 31.14 2.12
CA THR A 492 9.42 32.26 3.05
C THR A 492 10.47 32.05 4.12
N ASN A 493 11.00 33.15 4.65
CA ASN A 493 11.87 33.13 5.83
C ASN A 493 11.10 33.46 7.13
N ASP A 494 9.76 33.54 7.07
CA ASP A 494 8.88 33.61 8.24
C ASP A 494 8.49 32.19 8.69
N PRO A 495 8.98 31.71 9.86
CA PRO A 495 8.67 30.37 10.36
C PRO A 495 7.19 30.20 10.77
N SER A 496 6.43 31.29 10.90
CA SER A 496 5.01 31.26 11.26
C SER A 496 4.06 31.32 10.05
N ALA A 497 4.59 31.58 8.86
CA ALA A 497 3.78 31.80 7.68
C ALA A 497 3.39 30.49 6.99
N SER A 498 2.15 30.44 6.50
CA SER A 498 1.63 29.34 5.69
C SER A 498 1.08 29.87 4.39
N VAL A 499 1.32 29.14 3.30
CA VAL A 499 0.68 29.43 2.01
C VAL A 499 -0.78 29.00 2.06
N ALA A 500 -1.68 29.86 1.61
CA ALA A 500 -3.11 29.61 1.62
C ALA A 500 -3.79 30.16 0.36
N LEU A 501 -4.87 29.49 -0.02
CA LEU A 501 -5.85 30.03 -0.94
C LEU A 501 -6.70 31.07 -0.20
N VAL A 502 -6.84 32.27 -0.76
CA VAL A 502 -7.67 33.32 -0.16
C VAL A 502 -9.13 32.88 -0.15
N ALA A 503 -9.76 32.95 1.02
CA ALA A 503 -11.14 32.52 1.22
C ALA A 503 -12.10 33.21 0.24
N SER A 504 -12.98 32.44 -0.41
CA SER A 504 -13.94 32.92 -1.43
C SER A 504 -13.32 33.34 -2.78
N SER A 505 -12.06 33.01 -3.05
CA SER A 505 -11.46 33.24 -4.36
C SER A 505 -12.15 32.45 -5.46
N LYS A 506 -12.38 33.10 -6.59
CA LYS A 506 -12.99 32.50 -7.79
C LYS A 506 -12.13 32.77 -9.01
N ALA A 507 -12.10 31.81 -9.92
CA ALA A 507 -11.67 32.01 -11.29
C ALA A 507 -12.91 32.14 -12.18
N THR A 508 -12.71 32.50 -13.45
CA THR A 508 -13.75 32.35 -14.47
C THR A 508 -13.31 31.34 -15.52
N VAL A 509 -14.24 30.47 -15.94
CA VAL A 509 -14.08 29.52 -17.04
C VAL A 509 -15.15 29.85 -18.07
N ASN A 510 -14.74 30.27 -19.27
CA ASN A 510 -15.63 30.77 -20.33
C ASN A 510 -16.59 31.87 -19.84
N GLY A 511 -16.10 32.72 -18.93
CA GLY A 511 -16.86 33.83 -18.32
C GLY A 511 -17.78 33.44 -17.15
N ASN A 512 -17.90 32.16 -16.81
CA ASN A 512 -18.67 31.70 -15.64
C ASN A 512 -17.76 31.55 -14.42
N GLU A 513 -18.22 31.99 -13.25
CA GLU A 513 -17.44 31.86 -12.01
C GLU A 513 -17.31 30.40 -11.55
N VAL A 514 -16.09 29.99 -11.20
CA VAL A 514 -15.76 28.65 -10.69
C VAL A 514 -14.95 28.78 -9.41
N ALA A 515 -15.27 27.94 -8.42
CA ALA A 515 -14.56 27.90 -7.14
C ALA A 515 -13.16 27.28 -7.29
N LEU A 516 -12.20 27.83 -6.55
CA LEU A 516 -10.86 27.29 -6.44
C LEU A 516 -10.76 26.34 -5.24
N SER A 517 -10.00 25.26 -5.37
CA SER A 517 -9.69 24.30 -4.31
C SER A 517 -8.19 24.32 -4.02
N ALA A 518 -7.80 24.33 -2.76
CA ALA A 518 -6.38 24.32 -2.39
C ALA A 518 -5.73 22.97 -2.74
N VAL A 519 -4.48 23.02 -3.21
CA VAL A 519 -3.61 21.84 -3.37
C VAL A 519 -2.23 22.17 -2.78
N THR A 520 -1.35 21.17 -2.64
CA THR A 520 0.00 21.39 -2.15
C THR A 520 0.73 22.44 -2.99
N ASN A 521 1.18 23.51 -2.35
CA ASN A 521 1.84 24.65 -2.98
C ASN A 521 1.04 25.26 -4.16
N GLY A 522 -0.30 25.25 -4.12
CA GLY A 522 -1.10 25.83 -5.19
C GLY A 522 -2.61 25.69 -5.04
N PHE A 523 -3.31 25.71 -6.16
CA PHE A 523 -4.75 25.52 -6.23
C PHE A 523 -5.20 24.87 -7.55
N SER A 524 -6.43 24.35 -7.57
CA SER A 524 -7.06 23.75 -8.74
C SER A 524 -8.50 24.23 -8.92
N LEU A 525 -9.05 24.03 -10.12
CA LEU A 525 -10.44 24.26 -10.46
C LEU A 525 -10.98 23.13 -11.34
N ASP A 526 -12.29 22.94 -11.29
CA ASP A 526 -13.03 21.98 -12.12
C ASP A 526 -13.62 22.69 -13.34
N LEU A 527 -13.30 22.19 -14.53
CA LEU A 527 -13.81 22.63 -15.82
C LEU A 527 -15.20 22.03 -16.11
N GLY A 528 -15.68 21.11 -15.27
CA GLY A 528 -16.93 20.37 -15.43
C GLY A 528 -16.82 19.29 -16.50
N SER A 529 -17.96 18.91 -17.08
CA SER A 529 -17.99 17.96 -18.18
C SER A 529 -17.35 18.57 -19.43
N LEU A 530 -16.24 17.97 -19.87
CA LEU A 530 -15.55 18.41 -21.07
C LEU A 530 -16.36 18.06 -22.33
N THR A 531 -16.42 19.01 -23.27
CA THR A 531 -16.96 18.78 -24.60
C THR A 531 -15.80 18.73 -25.60
N ALA A 532 -15.82 17.78 -26.55
CA ALA A 532 -14.75 17.67 -27.55
C ALA A 532 -14.67 18.92 -28.45
N ASN A 533 -13.49 19.21 -28.99
CA ASN A 533 -13.24 20.35 -29.89
C ASN A 533 -13.76 21.70 -29.33
N THR A 534 -13.55 21.95 -28.05
CA THR A 534 -14.05 23.12 -27.33
C THR A 534 -12.89 23.85 -26.64
N ASP A 535 -12.95 25.19 -26.71
CA ASP A 535 -12.00 26.06 -26.03
C ASP A 535 -12.49 26.39 -24.61
N TYR A 536 -11.57 26.32 -23.66
CA TYR A 536 -11.77 26.70 -22.27
C TYR A 536 -10.86 27.88 -21.95
N HIS A 537 -11.46 29.08 -21.88
CA HIS A 537 -10.81 30.31 -21.46
C HIS A 537 -10.86 30.42 -19.93
N ILE A 538 -9.71 30.29 -19.30
CA ILE A 538 -9.56 30.29 -17.84
C ILE A 538 -8.86 31.59 -17.44
N VAL A 539 -9.55 32.40 -16.63
CA VAL A 539 -9.02 33.65 -16.09
C VAL A 539 -8.99 33.54 -14.57
N ILE A 540 -7.78 33.55 -14.01
CA ILE A 540 -7.52 33.56 -12.58
C ILE A 540 -7.02 34.96 -12.20
N PRO A 541 -7.72 35.69 -11.32
CA PRO A 541 -7.27 37.02 -10.90
C PRO A 541 -5.98 36.96 -10.07
N ALA A 542 -5.26 38.08 -10.03
CA ALA A 542 -4.12 38.23 -9.14
C ALA A 542 -4.57 38.18 -7.67
N GLY A 543 -3.69 37.68 -6.79
CA GLY A 543 -3.88 37.71 -5.34
C GLY A 543 -4.85 36.68 -4.74
N VAL A 544 -5.24 35.65 -5.48
CA VAL A 544 -6.05 34.52 -4.97
C VAL A 544 -5.26 33.51 -4.14
N TYR A 545 -3.93 33.50 -4.26
CA TYR A 545 -3.01 32.59 -3.59
C TYR A 545 -1.76 33.34 -3.12
N GLY A 546 -1.31 33.04 -1.91
CA GLY A 546 -0.20 33.73 -1.26
C GLY A 546 0.04 33.23 0.15
N TYR A 547 0.86 33.96 0.91
CA TYR A 547 1.00 33.72 2.35
C TYR A 547 -0.12 34.44 3.10
N ASP A 548 -0.48 33.98 4.29
CA ASP A 548 -1.54 34.62 5.09
C ASP A 548 -1.24 36.11 5.31
N GLY A 549 -2.19 36.98 4.95
CA GLY A 549 -2.01 38.45 4.95
C GLY A 549 -1.31 39.04 3.71
N GLU A 550 -0.72 38.23 2.83
CA GLU A 550 0.07 38.64 1.68
C GLU A 550 -0.35 37.88 0.40
N SER A 551 -1.38 38.38 -0.29
CA SER A 551 -1.86 37.87 -1.59
C SER A 551 -0.85 38.14 -2.71
N MET A 552 -0.30 37.11 -3.35
CA MET A 552 0.94 37.25 -4.14
C MET A 552 0.93 36.73 -5.58
N ASN A 553 0.04 35.84 -5.99
CA ASN A 553 0.08 35.36 -7.37
C ASN A 553 -0.25 36.46 -8.38
N ALA A 554 0.43 36.43 -9.54
CA ALA A 554 0.06 37.22 -10.70
C ALA A 554 -1.27 36.72 -11.30
N ALA A 555 -1.94 37.59 -12.08
CA ALA A 555 -3.09 37.17 -12.86
C ALA A 555 -2.66 36.15 -13.93
N ILE A 556 -3.46 35.10 -14.12
CA ILE A 556 -3.23 34.07 -15.14
C ILE A 556 -4.42 34.10 -16.10
N ASP A 557 -4.11 34.21 -17.39
CA ASP A 557 -5.08 34.15 -18.48
C ASP A 557 -4.59 33.11 -19.48
N VAL A 558 -5.35 32.02 -19.60
CA VAL A 558 -4.95 30.83 -20.33
C VAL A 558 -6.14 30.24 -21.09
N THR A 559 -5.91 29.92 -22.36
CA THR A 559 -6.82 29.12 -23.17
C THR A 559 -6.26 27.71 -23.30
N ILE A 560 -7.08 26.72 -22.98
CA ILE A 560 -6.79 25.31 -23.27
C ILE A 560 -7.87 24.75 -24.17
N HIS A 561 -7.51 23.75 -24.96
CA HIS A 561 -8.37 23.11 -25.94
C HIS A 561 -8.72 21.70 -25.49
N THR A 562 -9.88 21.18 -25.85
CA THR A 562 -10.13 19.74 -25.80
C THR A 562 -9.86 19.13 -27.18
N PRO A 563 -9.41 17.86 -27.24
CA PRO A 563 -9.13 17.22 -28.52
C PRO A 563 -10.41 17.02 -29.34
N ALA A 564 -10.25 16.78 -30.64
CA ALA A 564 -11.37 16.44 -31.52
C ALA A 564 -12.09 15.15 -31.09
N ILE A 565 -11.33 14.21 -30.52
CA ILE A 565 -11.81 12.93 -29.97
C ILE A 565 -11.09 12.69 -28.64
N PHE A 566 -11.83 12.32 -27.60
CA PHE A 566 -11.25 11.91 -26.32
C PHE A 566 -10.64 10.50 -26.42
N ASP A 567 -9.62 10.25 -25.62
CA ASP A 567 -8.95 8.96 -25.53
C ASP A 567 -9.92 7.90 -25.02
N GLY A 568 -9.90 6.74 -25.65
CA GLY A 568 -10.80 5.65 -25.31
C GLY A 568 -10.87 4.55 -26.35
N VAL A 569 -11.67 3.53 -26.05
CA VAL A 569 -11.92 2.40 -26.94
C VAL A 569 -13.27 2.57 -27.61
N TYR A 570 -13.24 2.61 -28.95
CA TYR A 570 -14.40 2.86 -29.80
C TYR A 570 -14.50 1.83 -30.91
N TYR A 571 -15.68 1.73 -31.52
CA TYR A 571 -15.93 1.06 -32.78
C TYR A 571 -16.20 2.10 -33.85
N LEU A 572 -15.51 2.00 -34.98
CA LEU A 572 -15.71 2.92 -36.09
C LEU A 572 -16.88 2.44 -36.95
N TYR A 573 -18.04 3.08 -36.82
CA TYR A 573 -19.23 2.78 -37.59
C TYR A 573 -19.32 3.65 -38.85
N ASN A 574 -19.35 3.01 -40.02
CA ASN A 574 -19.47 3.71 -41.29
C ASN A 574 -20.95 3.97 -41.63
N THR A 575 -21.32 5.25 -41.66
CA THR A 575 -22.72 5.66 -41.88
C THR A 575 -23.27 5.32 -43.26
N TRP A 576 -22.39 5.16 -44.27
CA TRP A 576 -22.77 4.82 -45.64
C TRP A 576 -23.12 3.34 -45.80
N THR A 577 -22.23 2.45 -45.35
CA THR A 577 -22.43 1.00 -45.45
C THR A 577 -23.26 0.41 -44.30
N LYS A 578 -23.57 1.22 -43.28
CA LYS A 578 -24.24 0.80 -42.05
C LYS A 578 -23.56 -0.40 -41.39
N SER A 579 -22.23 -0.34 -41.40
CA SER A 579 -21.34 -1.41 -40.99
C SER A 579 -20.13 -0.82 -40.28
N TYR A 580 -19.55 -1.56 -39.36
CA TYR A 580 -18.36 -1.21 -38.61
C TYR A 580 -17.09 -1.57 -39.36
N LEU A 581 -16.04 -0.78 -39.18
CA LEU A 581 -14.69 -1.17 -39.58
C LEU A 581 -14.33 -2.50 -38.93
N SER A 582 -13.91 -3.47 -39.73
CA SER A 582 -13.55 -4.81 -39.29
C SER A 582 -12.29 -5.30 -40.01
N ARG A 583 -11.69 -6.35 -39.46
CA ARG A 583 -10.59 -7.06 -40.10
C ARG A 583 -11.12 -8.09 -41.08
N SER A 584 -10.46 -8.19 -42.23
CA SER A 584 -10.65 -9.33 -43.13
C SER A 584 -10.03 -10.61 -42.55
N GLY A 585 -10.16 -11.71 -43.29
CA GLY A 585 -9.91 -13.06 -42.79
C GLY A 585 -8.47 -13.40 -42.41
N ALA A 586 -7.45 -12.61 -42.78
CA ALA A 586 -6.03 -12.93 -42.52
C ALA A 586 -5.10 -11.71 -42.37
N TYR A 587 -3.87 -11.95 -41.94
CA TYR A 587 -2.78 -10.97 -41.97
C TYR A 587 -2.46 -10.52 -43.40
N GLY A 588 -2.11 -9.25 -43.56
CA GLY A 588 -1.79 -8.65 -44.85
C GLY A 588 -2.98 -8.58 -45.80
N THR A 589 -4.22 -8.77 -45.30
CA THR A 589 -5.43 -8.62 -46.10
C THR A 589 -6.10 -7.28 -45.86
N ALA A 590 -6.84 -6.82 -46.88
CA ALA A 590 -7.38 -5.47 -46.89
C ALA A 590 -8.44 -5.31 -45.79
N ALA A 591 -8.42 -4.23 -45.02
CA ALA A 591 -9.45 -3.94 -44.04
C ALA A 591 -10.85 -3.93 -44.68
N ILE A 592 -11.89 -4.29 -43.93
CA ILE A 592 -13.27 -4.36 -44.46
C ILE A 592 -14.27 -3.65 -43.55
N VAL A 593 -15.55 -3.64 -43.95
CA VAL A 593 -16.66 -3.30 -43.05
C VAL A 593 -17.65 -4.47 -42.92
N ASP A 594 -18.15 -4.71 -41.70
CA ASP A 594 -19.17 -5.70 -41.40
C ASP A 594 -20.05 -5.28 -40.20
N ASN A 595 -21.00 -6.10 -39.77
CA ASN A 595 -21.86 -5.79 -38.62
C ASN A 595 -21.24 -6.11 -37.25
N LYS A 596 -19.95 -6.46 -37.19
CA LYS A 596 -19.25 -6.94 -35.99
C LYS A 596 -18.20 -5.94 -35.51
N GLY A 597 -17.48 -5.32 -36.42
CA GLY A 597 -16.52 -4.29 -36.09
C GLY A 597 -15.29 -4.77 -35.34
N LEU A 598 -14.28 -3.90 -35.33
CA LEU A 598 -13.03 -4.06 -34.62
C LEU A 598 -12.89 -2.88 -33.66
N ALA A 599 -12.56 -3.17 -32.40
CA ALA A 599 -12.30 -2.14 -31.42
C ALA A 599 -11.04 -1.35 -31.80
N VAL A 600 -11.10 -0.04 -31.61
CA VAL A 600 -10.03 0.90 -31.92
C VAL A 600 -9.74 1.72 -30.69
N HIS A 601 -8.51 1.66 -30.21
CA HIS A 601 -8.02 2.59 -29.21
C HIS A 601 -7.63 3.87 -29.91
N ILE A 602 -8.31 4.94 -29.51
CA ILE A 602 -8.00 6.28 -29.95
C ILE A 602 -7.20 6.94 -28.84
N THR A 603 -6.04 7.48 -29.19
CA THR A 603 -5.25 8.34 -28.31
C THR A 603 -4.88 9.61 -29.04
N THR A 604 -5.01 10.76 -28.41
CA THR A 604 -4.70 12.07 -28.99
C THR A 604 -3.46 12.65 -28.32
N ASP A 605 -2.46 13.02 -29.13
CA ASP A 605 -1.23 13.61 -28.60
C ASP A 605 -1.36 15.13 -28.30
N ALA A 606 -0.32 15.71 -27.71
CA ALA A 606 -0.29 17.13 -27.33
C ALA A 606 -0.40 18.11 -28.51
N SER A 607 -0.29 17.63 -29.75
CA SER A 607 -0.50 18.40 -31.00
C SER A 607 -1.85 18.10 -31.65
N ASN A 608 -2.76 17.42 -30.94
CA ASN A 608 -4.08 17.00 -31.41
C ASN A 608 -4.05 16.00 -32.58
N ASN A 609 -2.93 15.30 -32.80
CA ASN A 609 -2.92 14.19 -33.76
C ASN A 609 -3.58 12.98 -33.10
N THR A 610 -4.55 12.40 -33.81
CA THR A 610 -5.30 11.23 -33.37
C THR A 610 -4.59 9.97 -33.86
N LYS A 611 -4.09 9.17 -32.92
CA LYS A 611 -3.55 7.84 -33.23
C LYS A 611 -4.67 6.83 -33.12
N LEU A 612 -4.87 6.06 -34.18
CA LEU A 612 -5.77 4.92 -34.18
C LEU A 612 -4.93 3.67 -34.01
N LYS A 613 -5.20 2.95 -32.93
CA LYS A 613 -4.60 1.65 -32.65
C LYS A 613 -5.70 0.60 -32.70
N PHE A 614 -5.75 -0.15 -33.78
CA PHE A 614 -6.70 -1.24 -33.93
C PHE A 614 -6.32 -2.37 -32.99
N PHE A 615 -7.29 -2.81 -32.19
CA PHE A 615 -7.11 -3.90 -31.23
C PHE A 615 -7.77 -5.16 -31.74
N ASP A 616 -6.95 -6.19 -31.93
CA ASP A 616 -7.41 -7.54 -32.23
C ASP A 616 -6.78 -8.50 -31.22
N ASN A 617 -7.52 -8.76 -30.14
CA ASN A 617 -7.13 -9.59 -29.00
C ASN A 617 -5.65 -9.46 -28.59
N LEU A 618 -5.30 -8.24 -28.13
CA LEU A 618 -4.04 -7.86 -27.47
C LEU A 618 -2.79 -7.82 -28.38
N LEU A 619 -2.96 -8.00 -29.69
CA LEU A 619 -1.93 -7.62 -30.67
C LEU A 619 -2.31 -6.29 -31.34
N PHE A 620 -1.30 -5.43 -31.49
CA PHE A 620 -1.45 -4.19 -32.24
C PHE A 620 -1.41 -4.51 -33.72
N VAL A 621 -2.50 -4.19 -34.41
CA VAL A 621 -2.60 -4.39 -35.84
C VAL A 621 -2.27 -3.07 -36.53
N GLY A 622 -1.15 -3.03 -37.24
CA GLY A 622 -0.80 -1.86 -38.03
C GLY A 622 -1.58 -1.81 -39.31
N PHE A 623 -1.71 -0.59 -39.83
CA PHE A 623 -2.42 -0.31 -41.06
C PHE A 623 -1.43 0.27 -42.07
N ASN A 624 -1.11 -0.49 -43.12
CA ASN A 624 -0.28 -0.01 -44.22
C ASN A 624 -1.00 -0.21 -45.55
N GLY A 625 -1.37 0.90 -46.20
CA GLY A 625 -1.89 0.91 -47.57
C GLY A 625 -2.92 -0.18 -47.83
N PHE A 626 -4.08 -0.09 -47.17
CA PHE A 626 -5.23 -1.01 -47.22
C PHE A 626 -5.17 -2.23 -46.29
N CYS A 627 -4.00 -2.72 -45.87
CA CYS A 627 -3.91 -4.02 -45.19
C CYS A 627 -3.57 -3.92 -43.70
N TYR A 628 -4.12 -4.85 -42.92
CA TYR A 628 -3.78 -5.09 -41.52
C TYR A 628 -2.52 -5.98 -41.41
N GLY A 629 -1.45 -5.55 -40.75
CA GLY A 629 -0.23 -6.36 -40.53
C GLY A 629 0.18 -6.44 -39.05
N ASP A 630 0.97 -7.47 -38.67
CA ASP A 630 1.65 -7.48 -37.37
C ASP A 630 2.73 -6.42 -37.41
N VAL A 631 2.68 -5.51 -36.47
CA VAL A 631 3.76 -4.55 -36.27
C VAL A 631 4.01 -4.38 -34.80
N GLN A 632 5.30 -4.18 -34.49
CA GLN A 632 5.71 -3.79 -33.15
C GLN A 632 5.18 -2.37 -32.88
N ASP A 633 5.10 -1.97 -31.61
CA ASP A 633 4.36 -0.81 -31.07
C ASP A 633 4.45 0.55 -31.82
N GLU A 634 5.34 0.71 -32.79
CA GLU A 634 5.70 1.95 -33.45
C GLU A 634 4.82 2.33 -34.67
N ASP A 635 4.03 1.42 -35.23
CA ASP A 635 3.29 1.61 -36.49
C ASP A 635 1.79 1.97 -36.33
N ALA A 636 1.44 2.66 -35.23
CA ALA A 636 0.10 3.21 -35.07
C ALA A 636 -0.21 4.24 -36.18
N LEU A 637 -1.39 4.15 -36.79
CA LEU A 637 -1.80 5.06 -37.85
C LEU A 637 -2.05 6.45 -37.25
N LYS A 638 -1.19 7.41 -37.60
CA LYS A 638 -1.31 8.82 -37.18
C LYS A 638 -2.25 9.55 -38.14
N LEU A 639 -3.45 9.82 -37.67
CA LEU A 639 -4.50 10.51 -38.42
C LEU A 639 -4.81 11.86 -37.78
N ASN A 640 -5.23 12.82 -38.60
CA ASN A 640 -5.92 14.01 -38.11
C ASN A 640 -7.42 13.75 -38.19
N ALA A 641 -8.08 13.70 -37.03
CA ALA A 641 -9.52 13.59 -36.97
C ALA A 641 -10.18 14.97 -37.11
N THR A 642 -11.16 15.08 -38.01
CA THR A 642 -11.97 16.28 -38.21
C THR A 642 -13.43 15.93 -37.97
N ALA A 643 -14.06 16.57 -36.98
CA ALA A 643 -15.48 16.41 -36.71
C ALA A 643 -16.32 16.95 -37.88
N VAL A 644 -17.34 16.19 -38.28
CA VAL A 644 -18.30 16.52 -39.35
C VAL A 644 -19.72 16.08 -38.94
N PRO A 645 -20.80 16.58 -39.58
CA PRO A 645 -22.13 16.04 -39.32
C PRO A 645 -22.17 14.52 -39.52
N GLY A 646 -22.58 13.78 -38.48
CA GLY A 646 -22.69 12.32 -38.51
C GLY A 646 -21.44 11.54 -38.09
N GLY A 647 -20.33 12.19 -37.73
CA GLY A 647 -19.14 11.51 -37.20
C GLY A 647 -17.84 12.28 -37.44
N TYR A 648 -16.80 11.55 -37.84
CA TYR A 648 -15.45 12.07 -38.04
C TYR A 648 -14.89 11.63 -39.39
N LYS A 649 -14.11 12.51 -40.02
CA LYS A 649 -13.20 12.17 -41.11
C LYS A 649 -11.81 11.99 -40.51
N PHE A 650 -11.11 10.94 -40.90
CA PHE A 650 -9.72 10.72 -40.48
C PHE A 650 -8.78 10.89 -41.67
N LEU A 651 -7.88 11.86 -41.61
CA LEU A 651 -6.90 12.17 -42.65
C LEU A 651 -5.53 11.59 -42.26
N ASN A 652 -4.97 10.70 -43.07
CA ASN A 652 -3.65 10.15 -42.85
C ASN A 652 -2.57 11.20 -43.08
N THR A 653 -1.81 11.48 -42.01
CA THR A 653 -0.79 12.54 -41.98
C THR A 653 0.43 12.23 -42.86
N SER A 654 0.65 10.96 -43.20
CA SER A 654 1.82 10.52 -43.97
C SER A 654 1.62 10.63 -45.48
N ASN A 655 0.38 10.53 -45.97
CA ASN A 655 0.08 10.54 -47.42
C ASN A 655 -1.08 11.49 -47.82
N SER A 656 -1.64 12.24 -46.88
CA SER A 656 -2.73 13.20 -47.10
C SER A 656 -4.00 12.61 -47.72
N ALA A 657 -4.31 11.34 -47.41
CA ALA A 657 -5.51 10.65 -47.86
C ALA A 657 -6.47 10.33 -46.70
N TYR A 658 -7.77 10.28 -46.96
CA TYR A 658 -8.79 9.98 -45.96
C TYR A 658 -9.01 8.48 -45.79
N PHE A 659 -9.23 8.06 -44.55
CA PHE A 659 -9.65 6.71 -44.21
C PHE A 659 -11.10 6.47 -44.65
N ALA A 660 -11.32 5.59 -45.63
CA ALA A 660 -12.62 5.45 -46.30
C ALA A 660 -12.94 4.03 -46.77
N VAL A 661 -14.24 3.76 -46.96
CA VAL A 661 -14.74 2.51 -47.53
C VAL A 661 -14.81 2.59 -49.06
N PHE A 662 -14.20 1.61 -49.73
CA PHE A 662 -14.20 1.38 -51.17
C PHE A 662 -15.15 0.24 -51.55
N ASN A 663 -15.93 0.44 -52.62
CA ASN A 663 -16.85 -0.56 -53.18
C ASN A 663 -17.82 -1.19 -52.16
N GLY A 664 -18.15 -0.46 -51.09
CA GLY A 664 -19.06 -0.90 -50.03
C GLY A 664 -18.49 -1.94 -49.07
N HIS A 665 -17.24 -2.38 -49.23
CA HIS A 665 -16.69 -3.49 -48.46
C HIS A 665 -15.26 -3.30 -47.97
N THR A 666 -14.33 -2.76 -48.76
CA THR A 666 -12.90 -2.67 -48.40
C THR A 666 -12.58 -1.31 -47.80
N VAL A 667 -11.60 -1.19 -46.89
CA VAL A 667 -11.21 0.07 -46.25
C VAL A 667 -9.77 0.43 -46.57
N GLY A 668 -9.53 1.71 -46.82
CA GLY A 668 -8.23 2.20 -47.25
C GLY A 668 -8.08 3.72 -47.23
N ASP A 669 -6.95 4.16 -47.75
CA ASP A 669 -6.62 5.57 -47.93
C ASP A 669 -7.16 6.08 -49.28
N ALA A 670 -8.00 7.12 -49.24
CA ALA A 670 -8.68 7.71 -50.39
C ALA A 670 -8.42 9.22 -50.51
N VAL A 671 -8.08 9.71 -51.70
CA VAL A 671 -7.95 11.15 -51.96
C VAL A 671 -9.34 11.76 -52.21
N GLU A 672 -9.57 12.98 -51.69
CA GLU A 672 -10.85 13.67 -51.84
C GLU A 672 -11.14 14.03 -53.31
N GLY A 673 -12.24 13.51 -53.86
CA GLY A 673 -12.68 13.76 -55.24
C GLY A 673 -12.37 12.66 -56.27
N ASP A 674 -11.50 11.69 -55.98
CA ASP A 674 -11.15 10.60 -56.91
C ASP A 674 -12.09 9.38 -56.76
N ASN A 675 -11.89 8.58 -55.71
CA ASN A 675 -12.57 7.30 -55.49
C ASN A 675 -13.54 7.32 -54.29
N LEU A 676 -13.69 8.47 -53.61
CA LEU A 676 -14.62 8.63 -52.50
C LEU A 676 -16.06 8.68 -53.01
N GLN A 677 -16.85 7.65 -52.69
CA GLN A 677 -18.29 7.67 -52.93
C GLN A 677 -19.00 8.30 -51.72
N GLY A 678 -19.49 9.54 -51.85
CA GLY A 678 -20.35 10.17 -50.84
C GLY A 678 -19.75 10.23 -49.43
N THR A 679 -20.48 9.71 -48.43
CA THR A 679 -20.11 9.69 -46.99
C THR A 679 -19.26 8.48 -46.58
N SER A 680 -18.63 7.78 -47.53
CA SER A 680 -17.80 6.58 -47.29
C SER A 680 -16.60 6.79 -46.36
N ASN A 681 -16.18 8.04 -46.14
CA ASN A 681 -15.10 8.43 -45.22
C ASN A 681 -15.60 9.03 -43.89
N ILE A 682 -16.91 8.99 -43.62
CA ILE A 682 -17.49 9.48 -42.36
C ILE A 682 -17.72 8.30 -41.42
N TRP A 683 -17.03 8.35 -40.28
CA TRP A 683 -17.06 7.31 -39.25
C TRP A 683 -17.66 7.87 -37.97
N ALA A 684 -18.76 7.29 -37.51
CA ALA A 684 -19.26 7.53 -36.16
C ALA A 684 -18.42 6.72 -35.17
N LEU A 685 -18.16 7.30 -34.00
CA LEU A 685 -17.54 6.59 -32.89
C LEU A 685 -18.65 6.02 -32.02
N GLU A 686 -18.72 4.70 -31.92
CA GLU A 686 -19.56 4.03 -30.94
C GLU A 686 -18.71 3.55 -29.78
N SER A 687 -19.15 3.79 -28.56
CA SER A 687 -18.56 3.19 -27.37
C SER A 687 -18.73 1.67 -27.38
N THR A 688 -17.92 0.97 -26.59
CA THR A 688 -18.04 -0.50 -26.44
C THR A 688 -19.46 -0.90 -25.99
N SER A 689 -20.08 -0.13 -25.10
CA SER A 689 -21.45 -0.38 -24.61
C SER A 689 -22.51 -0.22 -25.71
N GLU A 690 -22.39 0.81 -26.55
CA GLU A 690 -23.30 1.03 -27.70
C GLU A 690 -23.17 -0.09 -28.72
N HIS A 691 -21.93 -0.53 -29.01
CA HIS A 691 -21.68 -1.63 -29.92
C HIS A 691 -22.27 -2.96 -29.41
N ILE A 692 -22.11 -3.29 -28.12
CA ILE A 692 -22.70 -4.48 -27.49
C ILE A 692 -24.24 -4.45 -27.57
N ALA A 693 -24.85 -3.28 -27.42
CA ALA A 693 -26.30 -3.12 -27.56
C ALA A 693 -26.76 -3.51 -28.97
N ASN A 694 -26.02 -3.13 -30.02
CA ASN A 694 -26.33 -3.50 -31.40
C ASN A 694 -26.16 -5.01 -31.68
N TYR A 695 -25.23 -5.70 -31.03
CA TYR A 695 -25.10 -7.17 -31.14
C TYR A 695 -26.30 -7.91 -30.53
N THR A 696 -26.85 -7.39 -29.44
CA THR A 696 -27.99 -7.96 -28.71
C THR A 696 -29.27 -7.96 -29.56
N VAL A 697 -29.41 -7.01 -30.50
CA VAL A 697 -30.57 -6.91 -31.41
C VAL A 697 -30.76 -8.17 -32.24
N ASN A 698 -29.69 -8.79 -32.76
CA ASN A 698 -29.83 -10.00 -33.59
C ASN A 698 -30.32 -11.20 -32.80
N ALA A 699 -29.83 -11.36 -31.56
CA ALA A 699 -30.31 -12.41 -30.65
C ALA A 699 -31.79 -12.20 -30.28
N ASN A 700 -32.19 -10.94 -30.08
CA ASN A 700 -33.58 -10.57 -29.81
C ASN A 700 -34.52 -10.92 -30.97
N VAL A 701 -34.13 -10.60 -32.21
CA VAL A 701 -34.94 -10.92 -33.41
C VAL A 701 -35.19 -12.42 -33.52
N GLN A 702 -34.17 -13.26 -33.30
CA GLN A 702 -34.30 -14.71 -33.40
C GLN A 702 -35.19 -15.30 -32.30
N ALA A 703 -35.02 -14.82 -31.06
CA ALA A 703 -35.88 -15.20 -29.95
C ALA A 703 -37.34 -14.82 -30.22
N ALA A 704 -37.59 -13.61 -30.72
CA ALA A 704 -38.92 -13.13 -31.07
C ALA A 704 -39.57 -13.95 -32.20
N GLU A 705 -38.81 -14.33 -33.23
CA GLU A 705 -39.31 -15.16 -34.33
C GLU A 705 -39.74 -16.55 -33.83
N ALA A 706 -38.92 -17.21 -33.01
CA ALA A 706 -39.28 -18.49 -32.39
C ALA A 706 -40.52 -18.37 -31.49
N ALA A 707 -40.58 -17.32 -30.66
CA ALA A 707 -41.69 -17.05 -29.76
C ALA A 707 -43.01 -16.73 -30.50
N SER A 708 -42.94 -16.07 -31.66
CA SER A 708 -44.13 -15.65 -32.43
C SER A 708 -45.03 -16.80 -32.88
N ASN A 709 -44.49 -18.03 -32.95
CA ASN A 709 -45.23 -19.24 -33.31
C ASN A 709 -46.02 -19.84 -32.14
N ILE A 710 -45.82 -19.33 -30.93
CA ILE A 710 -46.54 -19.72 -29.71
C ILE A 710 -47.46 -18.57 -29.29
N PRO A 711 -48.79 -18.75 -29.30
CA PRO A 711 -49.73 -17.68 -28.99
C PRO A 711 -49.47 -16.96 -27.66
N SER A 712 -49.13 -17.72 -26.60
CA SER A 712 -48.81 -17.17 -25.27
C SER A 712 -47.49 -16.39 -25.21
N LEU A 713 -46.60 -16.53 -26.19
CA LEU A 713 -45.30 -15.84 -26.28
C LEU A 713 -45.26 -14.78 -27.39
N SER A 714 -46.36 -14.60 -28.13
CA SER A 714 -46.40 -13.76 -29.34
C SER A 714 -46.12 -12.27 -29.12
N SER A 715 -46.17 -11.79 -27.87
CA SER A 715 -45.82 -10.42 -27.48
C SER A 715 -44.34 -10.21 -27.15
N ILE A 716 -43.54 -11.28 -27.05
CA ILE A 716 -42.14 -11.21 -26.65
C ILE A 716 -41.28 -10.68 -27.80
N THR A 717 -40.42 -9.70 -27.51
CA THR A 717 -39.58 -9.04 -28.52
C THR A 717 -38.08 -9.18 -28.29
N THR A 718 -37.68 -9.63 -27.09
CA THR A 718 -36.27 -9.79 -26.73
C THR A 718 -35.96 -11.18 -26.20
N LYS A 719 -34.69 -11.59 -26.32
CA LYS A 719 -34.21 -12.86 -25.76
C LYS A 719 -34.37 -12.90 -24.24
N ALA A 720 -34.08 -11.78 -23.57
CA ALA A 720 -34.17 -11.71 -22.10
C ALA A 720 -35.61 -11.88 -21.60
N GLU A 721 -36.60 -11.28 -22.27
CA GLU A 721 -38.03 -11.51 -21.98
C GLU A 721 -38.40 -12.98 -22.19
N LEU A 722 -37.95 -13.60 -23.30
CA LEU A 722 -38.19 -15.02 -23.56
C LEU A 722 -37.57 -15.91 -22.48
N ASP A 723 -36.30 -15.71 -22.15
CA ASP A 723 -35.59 -16.47 -21.11
C ASP A 723 -36.34 -16.40 -19.77
N ALA A 724 -36.81 -15.20 -19.38
CA ALA A 724 -37.55 -14.98 -18.13
C ALA A 724 -38.91 -15.69 -18.13
N GLU A 725 -39.67 -15.58 -19.22
CA GLU A 725 -40.99 -16.21 -19.36
C GLU A 725 -40.90 -17.74 -19.34
N LEU A 726 -39.93 -18.30 -20.07
CA LEU A 726 -39.69 -19.75 -20.08
C LEU A 726 -39.28 -20.26 -18.69
N THR A 727 -38.44 -19.52 -17.98
CA THR A 727 -38.02 -19.89 -16.63
C THR A 727 -39.20 -19.92 -15.65
N ALA A 728 -40.10 -18.94 -15.74
CA ALA A 728 -41.23 -18.78 -14.84
C ALA A 728 -42.37 -19.77 -15.13
N ASN A 729 -42.75 -19.93 -16.40
CA ASN A 729 -44.06 -20.47 -16.79
C ASN A 729 -44.01 -21.73 -17.66
N TYR A 730 -42.82 -22.26 -17.97
CA TYR A 730 -42.63 -23.45 -18.78
C TYR A 730 -41.82 -24.52 -18.05
N ASN A 731 -42.08 -25.80 -18.37
CA ASN A 731 -41.24 -26.90 -17.93
C ASN A 731 -40.08 -27.08 -18.93
N GLU A 732 -38.92 -27.42 -18.40
CA GLU A 732 -37.73 -27.74 -19.20
C GLU A 732 -37.58 -29.25 -19.29
N THR A 733 -37.67 -29.79 -20.51
CA THR A 733 -37.42 -31.21 -20.76
C THR A 733 -36.15 -31.36 -21.58
N PRO A 734 -35.04 -31.87 -21.00
CA PRO A 734 -33.83 -32.16 -21.74
C PRO A 734 -34.08 -33.26 -22.79
N ILE A 735 -33.67 -33.00 -24.03
CA ILE A 735 -33.74 -33.95 -25.12
C ILE A 735 -32.34 -34.50 -25.37
N ALA A 736 -32.23 -35.83 -25.44
CA ALA A 736 -30.97 -36.49 -25.72
C ALA A 736 -30.53 -36.22 -27.17
N ILE A 737 -29.29 -35.75 -27.33
CA ILE A 737 -28.64 -35.55 -28.63
C ILE A 737 -27.62 -36.69 -28.80
N THR A 738 -27.65 -37.38 -29.94
CA THR A 738 -26.82 -38.56 -30.19
C THR A 738 -25.37 -38.24 -30.57
N GLY A 739 -25.10 -37.09 -31.18
CA GLY A 739 -23.74 -36.67 -31.52
C GLY A 739 -22.90 -36.17 -30.35
N SER A 740 -23.45 -36.14 -29.13
CA SER A 740 -22.78 -35.78 -27.87
C SER A 740 -21.64 -36.72 -27.42
N LYS A 741 -21.40 -37.85 -28.11
CA LYS A 741 -20.45 -38.89 -27.67
C LYS A 741 -19.10 -38.90 -28.36
N ASN A 742 -18.84 -38.02 -29.33
CA ASN A 742 -17.53 -37.91 -29.98
C ASN A 742 -17.06 -36.46 -30.02
N GLU A 743 -16.22 -36.14 -29.04
CA GLU A 743 -15.28 -35.01 -28.90
C GLU A 743 -14.48 -34.71 -30.21
N LYS A 744 -15.15 -34.20 -31.25
CA LYS A 744 -14.52 -34.00 -32.55
C LYS A 744 -14.02 -32.57 -32.72
N TYR A 745 -12.81 -32.38 -32.21
CA TYR A 745 -11.81 -31.48 -32.79
C TYR A 745 -11.55 -31.86 -34.25
N GLN A 746 -11.62 -30.90 -35.17
CA GLN A 746 -11.13 -31.12 -36.54
C GLN A 746 -9.64 -30.80 -36.57
N GLU A 747 -8.82 -31.85 -36.50
CA GLU A 747 -7.37 -31.76 -36.65
C GLU A 747 -6.99 -31.54 -38.11
N TYR A 748 -5.89 -30.82 -38.31
CA TYR A 748 -5.26 -30.58 -39.60
C TYR A 748 -4.83 -31.92 -40.24
N ALA A 749 -5.68 -32.59 -41.02
CA ALA A 749 -5.23 -33.76 -41.77
C ALA A 749 -4.32 -33.30 -42.92
N GLY A 750 -3.21 -34.01 -43.08
CA GLY A 750 -2.28 -33.79 -44.17
C GLY A 750 -2.87 -34.25 -45.51
N ALA A 751 -2.72 -33.38 -46.50
CA ALA A 751 -2.54 -33.62 -47.94
C ALA A 751 -3.52 -34.48 -48.78
N ASP A 752 -4.37 -35.35 -48.24
CA ASP A 752 -5.27 -36.18 -49.06
C ASP A 752 -6.73 -36.03 -48.60
N TYR A 753 -7.54 -35.24 -49.33
CA TYR A 753 -8.96 -35.04 -48.98
C TYR A 753 -9.92 -35.16 -50.16
N GLU A 754 -10.88 -36.06 -49.99
CA GLU A 754 -12.18 -36.03 -50.64
C GLU A 754 -13.00 -34.81 -50.15
N LEU A 755 -13.93 -34.33 -50.99
CA LEU A 755 -14.86 -33.24 -50.69
C LEU A 755 -15.71 -33.55 -49.44
N VAL A 756 -15.28 -33.13 -48.25
CA VAL A 756 -16.12 -33.16 -47.05
C VAL A 756 -17.05 -31.95 -47.07
N GLU A 757 -18.36 -32.17 -46.88
CA GLU A 757 -19.43 -31.15 -46.91
C GLU A 757 -19.17 -29.94 -46.00
N ASN A 758 -19.89 -28.82 -46.25
CA ASN A 758 -19.77 -27.53 -45.54
C ASN A 758 -20.21 -27.53 -44.06
N GLU A 759 -20.60 -28.70 -43.54
CA GLU A 759 -21.18 -28.90 -42.22
C GLU A 759 -20.12 -29.56 -41.32
N TYR A 760 -19.64 -28.85 -40.28
CA TYR A 760 -18.71 -29.39 -39.27
C TYR A 760 -19.40 -30.42 -38.36
N TYR A 761 -20.69 -30.20 -38.13
CA TYR A 761 -21.56 -31.08 -37.36
C TYR A 761 -22.97 -30.97 -37.91
N LYS A 762 -23.67 -32.09 -37.99
CA LYS A 762 -25.09 -32.15 -38.33
C LYS A 762 -25.74 -33.33 -37.67
N GLU A 763 -26.92 -33.11 -37.09
CA GLU A 763 -27.78 -34.15 -36.59
C GLU A 763 -29.23 -33.83 -36.94
N THR A 764 -29.95 -34.84 -37.40
CA THR A 764 -31.41 -34.78 -37.59
C THR A 764 -32.05 -35.55 -36.45
N ILE A 765 -32.96 -34.88 -35.74
CA ILE A 765 -33.71 -35.44 -34.62
C ILE A 765 -35.18 -35.50 -35.05
N GLU A 766 -35.71 -36.71 -35.13
CA GLU A 766 -37.08 -37.00 -35.57
C GLU A 766 -37.98 -37.34 -34.37
N ASN A 767 -39.29 -37.36 -34.59
CA ASN A 767 -40.31 -37.70 -33.59
C ASN A 767 -40.31 -36.77 -32.37
N LEU A 768 -39.97 -35.49 -32.56
CA LEU A 768 -40.02 -34.47 -31.51
C LEU A 768 -41.46 -34.00 -31.30
N THR A 769 -41.79 -33.59 -30.07
CA THR A 769 -43.07 -32.90 -29.84
C THR A 769 -43.02 -31.52 -30.51
N PRO A 770 -44.01 -31.11 -31.32
CA PRO A 770 -44.05 -29.77 -31.87
C PRO A 770 -44.04 -28.70 -30.75
N GLY A 771 -43.30 -27.62 -30.95
CA GLY A 771 -43.17 -26.55 -29.95
C GLY A 771 -41.81 -25.88 -29.91
N LEU A 772 -41.51 -25.17 -28.82
CA LEU A 772 -40.28 -24.38 -28.70
C LEU A 772 -39.13 -25.18 -28.10
N TYR A 773 -37.97 -25.04 -28.73
CA TYR A 773 -36.73 -25.65 -28.32
C TYR A 773 -35.63 -24.60 -28.17
N LYS A 774 -34.72 -24.86 -27.24
CA LYS A 774 -33.45 -24.13 -27.10
C LYS A 774 -32.30 -25.09 -27.35
N LEU A 775 -31.50 -24.77 -28.37
CA LEU A 775 -30.23 -25.42 -28.65
C LEU A 775 -29.10 -24.59 -28.03
N SER A 776 -28.21 -25.22 -27.28
CA SER A 776 -27.00 -24.58 -26.79
C SER A 776 -25.77 -25.47 -26.96
N VAL A 777 -24.64 -24.83 -27.23
CA VAL A 777 -23.33 -25.48 -27.36
C VAL A 777 -22.25 -24.49 -26.90
N ASP A 778 -21.25 -24.99 -26.18
CA ASP A 778 -20.02 -24.25 -25.93
C ASP A 778 -19.16 -24.38 -27.18
N ALA A 779 -19.00 -23.29 -27.93
CA ALA A 779 -18.27 -23.36 -29.19
C ALA A 779 -17.64 -22.03 -29.58
N PHE A 780 -16.49 -22.11 -30.24
CA PHE A 780 -15.87 -20.96 -30.87
C PHE A 780 -15.28 -21.32 -32.23
N GLN A 781 -15.12 -20.29 -33.06
CA GLN A 781 -14.39 -20.38 -34.32
C GLN A 781 -12.97 -19.81 -34.17
N ARG A 782 -11.99 -20.45 -34.83
CA ARG A 782 -10.64 -19.93 -35.06
C ARG A 782 -10.28 -19.95 -36.54
N ALA A 783 -9.61 -18.89 -36.98
CA ALA A 783 -9.08 -18.78 -38.34
C ALA A 783 -7.88 -19.73 -38.56
N ALA A 784 -7.72 -20.19 -39.81
CA ALA A 784 -6.60 -21.02 -40.26
C ALA A 784 -5.25 -20.27 -40.26
N TRP A 785 -4.16 -20.98 -40.63
CA TRP A 785 -2.85 -20.38 -40.91
C TRP A 785 -2.91 -19.27 -41.98
N ASN A 786 -2.03 -18.29 -41.79
CA ASN A 786 -2.01 -16.99 -42.45
C ASN A 786 -1.80 -17.00 -43.98
N ASP A 787 -0.99 -17.93 -44.47
CA ASP A 787 -0.42 -17.84 -45.83
C ASP A 787 -1.40 -18.23 -46.96
N TRP A 788 -2.56 -18.82 -46.66
CA TRP A 788 -3.43 -19.45 -47.67
C TRP A 788 -4.81 -18.81 -47.86
N VAL A 789 -5.14 -17.80 -47.05
CA VAL A 789 -6.41 -17.04 -47.11
C VAL A 789 -6.32 -15.84 -48.06
N THR A 790 -5.11 -15.45 -48.46
CA THR A 790 -4.82 -14.31 -49.36
C THR A 790 -5.40 -14.47 -50.79
N ASN A 791 -5.87 -15.65 -51.17
CA ASN A 791 -6.41 -15.93 -52.53
C ASN A 791 -7.95 -16.04 -52.60
N ALA A 792 -8.66 -15.91 -51.48
CA ALA A 792 -10.10 -16.12 -51.38
C ALA A 792 -10.82 -14.80 -51.04
N ASP A 793 -11.09 -13.95 -52.04
CA ASP A 793 -11.88 -12.69 -52.05
C ASP A 793 -12.59 -12.22 -50.74
N GLY A 794 -11.85 -12.08 -49.64
CA GLY A 794 -12.20 -11.33 -48.44
C GLY A 794 -13.25 -11.91 -47.47
N ALA A 795 -13.95 -13.00 -47.77
CA ALA A 795 -14.98 -13.51 -46.86
C ALA A 795 -14.41 -14.53 -45.86
N ARG A 796 -14.43 -14.20 -44.56
CA ARG A 796 -14.31 -15.22 -43.52
C ARG A 796 -15.39 -16.27 -43.72
N GLY A 797 -14.99 -17.53 -43.53
CA GLY A 797 -15.89 -18.58 -43.10
C GLY A 797 -16.55 -18.26 -41.78
N THR A 798 -17.66 -17.52 -41.81
CA THR A 798 -18.46 -17.33 -40.60
C THR A 798 -19.10 -18.66 -40.22
N ILE A 799 -18.68 -19.23 -39.10
CA ILE A 799 -19.24 -20.50 -38.63
C ILE A 799 -20.52 -20.20 -37.83
N TYR A 800 -21.62 -20.87 -38.14
CA TYR A 800 -22.88 -20.74 -37.41
C TYR A 800 -23.26 -22.03 -36.72
N LEU A 801 -23.73 -21.92 -35.47
CA LEU A 801 -24.65 -22.87 -34.88
C LEU A 801 -26.02 -22.67 -35.52
N TYR A 802 -26.65 -23.73 -35.99
CA TYR A 802 -27.98 -23.65 -36.59
C TYR A 802 -28.94 -24.72 -36.04
N ALA A 803 -30.22 -24.40 -36.12
CA ALA A 803 -31.36 -25.22 -35.75
C ALA A 803 -32.50 -24.93 -36.75
N ASN A 804 -32.71 -25.82 -37.72
CA ASN A 804 -33.52 -25.56 -38.91
C ASN A 804 -33.12 -24.23 -39.60
N GLY A 805 -34.05 -23.28 -39.72
CA GLY A 805 -33.79 -21.95 -40.28
C GLY A 805 -33.14 -20.96 -39.30
N ALA A 806 -33.22 -21.22 -38.00
CA ALA A 806 -32.64 -20.37 -36.96
C ALA A 806 -31.13 -20.63 -36.84
N LYS A 807 -30.33 -19.58 -36.62
CA LYS A 807 -28.87 -19.72 -36.54
C LYS A 807 -28.21 -18.60 -35.75
N THR A 808 -27.22 -18.90 -34.93
CA THR A 808 -26.34 -17.90 -34.31
C THR A 808 -24.90 -18.12 -34.75
N GLN A 809 -24.15 -17.06 -34.93
CA GLN A 809 -22.73 -17.17 -35.26
C GLN A 809 -21.98 -17.67 -34.04
N LEU A 810 -21.01 -18.56 -34.24
CA LEU A 810 -20.11 -18.96 -33.17
C LEU A 810 -19.26 -17.78 -32.72
N LYS A 811 -19.17 -17.60 -31.40
CA LYS A 811 -18.22 -16.67 -30.77
C LYS A 811 -16.82 -16.87 -31.33
N SER A 812 -16.10 -15.77 -31.52
CA SER A 812 -14.68 -15.83 -31.89
C SER A 812 -13.86 -16.25 -30.67
N VAL A 813 -12.81 -17.08 -30.86
CA VAL A 813 -11.81 -17.34 -29.80
C VAL A 813 -11.21 -16.03 -29.24
N PHE A 814 -11.27 -14.96 -30.02
CA PHE A 814 -10.69 -13.65 -29.73
C PHE A 814 -11.57 -12.70 -28.90
N GLU A 815 -12.83 -13.04 -28.61
CA GLU A 815 -13.77 -12.18 -27.86
C GLU A 815 -13.53 -12.14 -26.35
N TYR A 816 -12.88 -13.17 -25.79
CA TYR A 816 -12.65 -13.31 -24.35
C TYR A 816 -11.15 -13.55 -24.14
N GLY A 817 -10.41 -12.50 -23.77
CA GLY A 817 -8.95 -12.52 -23.60
C GLY A 817 -8.48 -13.77 -22.86
N ALA A 818 -7.48 -14.45 -23.41
CA ALA A 818 -7.07 -15.75 -22.91
C ALA A 818 -6.18 -15.61 -21.67
N ASN A 819 -6.52 -16.33 -20.59
CA ASN A 819 -5.68 -16.45 -19.40
C ASN A 819 -4.42 -17.30 -19.69
N GLU A 820 -3.36 -17.10 -18.89
CA GLU A 820 -2.05 -17.75 -19.05
C GLU A 820 -2.05 -19.29 -19.05
N ALA A 821 -3.17 -19.96 -18.73
CA ALA A 821 -3.25 -21.39 -18.47
C ALA A 821 -3.24 -22.33 -19.71
N TYR A 822 -3.31 -21.82 -20.95
CA TYR A 822 -3.54 -22.64 -22.15
C TYR A 822 -2.25 -23.08 -22.89
N THR A 823 -1.17 -23.37 -22.16
CA THR A 823 0.14 -23.72 -22.70
C THR A 823 0.35 -25.23 -22.82
N GLN A 824 -0.26 -25.86 -23.83
CA GLN A 824 0.34 -27.05 -24.43
C GLN A 824 0.52 -26.82 -25.94
N GLY A 825 1.76 -26.50 -26.33
CA GLY A 825 2.15 -26.17 -27.71
C GLY A 825 2.92 -24.85 -27.78
N THR A 826 4.05 -24.78 -27.08
CA THR A 826 4.92 -23.61 -26.88
C THR A 826 5.39 -22.96 -28.19
N ASN A 827 4.95 -21.73 -28.44
CA ASN A 827 5.78 -20.74 -29.13
C ASN A 827 6.34 -19.76 -28.07
N PRO A 828 7.61 -19.91 -27.66
CA PRO A 828 8.21 -19.14 -26.57
C PRO A 828 8.30 -17.62 -26.84
N ASN A 829 8.03 -17.16 -28.06
CA ASN A 829 8.05 -15.73 -28.41
C ASN A 829 6.84 -14.93 -27.89
N TYR A 830 5.77 -15.58 -27.43
CA TYR A 830 4.53 -14.92 -26.98
C TYR A 830 4.29 -15.02 -25.47
N GLU A 831 5.05 -15.88 -24.77
CA GLU A 831 5.01 -16.05 -23.30
C GLU A 831 5.37 -14.75 -22.56
N SER A 832 6.36 -14.00 -23.06
CA SER A 832 6.79 -12.74 -22.44
C SER A 832 5.77 -11.60 -22.58
N LYS A 833 4.68 -11.82 -23.30
CA LYS A 833 3.61 -10.84 -23.56
C LYS A 833 2.26 -11.23 -22.93
N GLY A 834 2.18 -12.38 -22.25
CA GLY A 834 0.94 -12.85 -21.60
C GLY A 834 -0.17 -13.30 -22.56
N LEU A 835 0.17 -13.70 -23.79
CA LEU A 835 -0.81 -14.03 -24.85
C LEU A 835 -0.80 -15.53 -25.18
N ASN A 836 -1.74 -16.30 -24.62
CA ASN A 836 -1.82 -17.76 -24.81
C ASN A 836 -3.10 -18.18 -25.54
N TYR A 837 -3.00 -18.62 -26.80
CA TYR A 837 -4.16 -19.06 -27.60
C TYR A 837 -4.26 -20.59 -27.69
N PRO A 838 -5.47 -21.18 -27.74
CA PRO A 838 -5.60 -22.61 -27.93
C PRO A 838 -5.09 -23.02 -29.30
N ASN A 839 -3.98 -23.77 -29.33
CA ASN A 839 -3.37 -24.28 -30.56
C ASN A 839 -3.39 -25.81 -30.66
N SER A 840 -4.07 -26.47 -29.72
CA SER A 840 -4.29 -27.91 -29.67
C SER A 840 -5.75 -28.22 -29.33
N LYS A 841 -6.16 -29.47 -29.49
CA LYS A 841 -7.46 -29.98 -29.05
C LYS A 841 -7.68 -29.72 -27.56
N GLU A 842 -6.68 -30.04 -26.75
CA GLU A 842 -6.72 -29.98 -25.30
C GLU A 842 -6.87 -28.54 -24.81
N ALA A 843 -6.11 -27.61 -25.40
CA ALA A 843 -6.22 -26.20 -25.07
C ALA A 843 -7.57 -25.63 -25.52
N GLY A 844 -8.10 -26.10 -26.65
CA GLY A 844 -9.42 -25.70 -27.15
C GLY A 844 -10.54 -26.08 -26.19
N TYR A 845 -10.51 -27.30 -25.65
CA TYR A 845 -11.48 -27.73 -24.65
C TYR A 845 -11.30 -27.05 -23.30
N ALA A 846 -10.06 -26.84 -22.85
CA ALA A 846 -9.79 -26.04 -21.66
C ALA A 846 -10.36 -24.61 -21.79
N ALA A 847 -10.33 -24.02 -22.99
CA ALA A 847 -10.96 -22.73 -23.23
C ALA A 847 -12.49 -22.78 -23.15
N LEU A 848 -13.13 -23.87 -23.58
CA LEU A 848 -14.58 -24.07 -23.42
C LEU A 848 -14.99 -24.21 -21.94
N GLU A 849 -14.17 -24.86 -21.11
CA GLU A 849 -14.41 -25.02 -19.65
C GLU A 849 -14.55 -23.68 -18.90
N THR A 850 -14.11 -22.56 -19.49
CA THR A 850 -14.32 -21.22 -18.92
C THR A 850 -15.78 -20.77 -18.91
N GLY A 851 -16.64 -21.41 -19.72
CA GLY A 851 -18.04 -21.00 -19.92
C GLY A 851 -18.22 -19.73 -20.76
N ASN A 852 -17.14 -19.13 -21.27
CA ASN A 852 -17.22 -17.88 -22.03
C ASN A 852 -17.79 -18.08 -23.45
N TYR A 853 -17.71 -19.29 -23.98
CA TYR A 853 -18.04 -19.60 -25.38
C TYR A 853 -19.41 -20.25 -25.57
N LYS A 854 -20.35 -20.07 -24.64
CA LYS A 854 -21.72 -20.56 -24.79
C LYS A 854 -22.45 -19.82 -25.91
N ASN A 855 -23.01 -20.57 -26.87
CA ASN A 855 -23.87 -20.09 -27.94
C ASN A 855 -25.26 -20.71 -27.77
N GLU A 856 -26.32 -19.95 -28.10
CA GLU A 856 -27.71 -20.36 -27.92
C GLU A 856 -28.57 -19.97 -29.14
N VAL A 857 -29.48 -20.86 -29.54
CA VAL A 857 -30.47 -20.63 -30.59
C VAL A 857 -31.84 -21.12 -30.11
N TYR A 858 -32.84 -20.25 -30.20
CA TYR A 858 -34.24 -20.62 -30.03
C TYR A 858 -34.86 -20.98 -31.38
N VAL A 859 -35.66 -22.06 -31.40
CA VAL A 859 -36.32 -22.54 -32.62
C VAL A 859 -37.69 -23.12 -32.28
N TYR A 860 -38.69 -22.78 -33.10
CA TYR A 860 -39.98 -23.48 -33.08
C TYR A 860 -39.94 -24.66 -34.05
N VAL A 861 -40.23 -25.86 -33.55
CA VAL A 861 -40.35 -27.08 -34.34
C VAL A 861 -41.83 -27.29 -34.70
N PRO A 862 -42.19 -27.23 -36.00
CA PRO A 862 -43.57 -27.42 -36.44
C PRO A 862 -43.99 -28.90 -36.39
N ASP A 863 -45.30 -29.13 -36.52
CA ASP A 863 -45.88 -30.46 -36.75
C ASP A 863 -45.70 -30.87 -38.22
N ASP A 864 -45.08 -32.02 -38.44
CA ASP A 864 -44.86 -32.64 -39.75
C ASP A 864 -46.14 -33.31 -40.32
N GLY A 865 -47.24 -33.27 -39.57
CA GLY A 865 -48.58 -33.69 -39.98
C GLY A 865 -49.07 -34.98 -39.31
N ASP A 866 -48.27 -35.57 -38.42
CA ASP A 866 -48.59 -36.77 -37.65
C ASP A 866 -48.56 -36.55 -36.12
N GLY A 867 -48.47 -35.28 -35.68
CA GLY A 867 -48.35 -34.90 -34.28
C GLY A 867 -46.91 -34.91 -33.77
N THR A 868 -45.93 -35.10 -34.65
CA THR A 868 -44.50 -35.02 -34.35
C THR A 868 -43.81 -34.00 -35.25
N GLY A 869 -42.57 -33.62 -34.92
CA GLY A 869 -41.77 -32.68 -35.69
C GLY A 869 -40.34 -33.15 -35.85
N THR A 870 -39.65 -32.53 -36.81
CA THR A 870 -38.24 -32.80 -37.15
C THR A 870 -37.37 -31.56 -36.92
N LEU A 871 -36.23 -31.76 -36.28
CA LEU A 871 -35.24 -30.71 -36.04
C LEU A 871 -33.88 -31.12 -36.61
N VAL A 872 -33.32 -30.27 -37.48
CA VAL A 872 -31.95 -30.39 -37.97
C VAL A 872 -31.07 -29.38 -37.24
N ILE A 873 -30.12 -29.86 -36.46
CA ILE A 873 -29.14 -29.03 -35.76
C ILE A 873 -27.76 -29.19 -36.37
N GLY A 874 -26.89 -28.20 -36.20
CA GLY A 874 -25.52 -28.35 -36.64
C GLY A 874 -24.62 -27.14 -36.44
N ILE A 875 -23.38 -27.31 -36.89
CA ILE A 875 -22.40 -26.23 -37.05
C ILE A 875 -22.02 -26.19 -38.52
N ASN A 876 -22.23 -25.07 -39.20
CA ASN A 876 -21.92 -24.92 -40.63
C ASN A 876 -21.03 -23.71 -40.91
N ASN A 877 -20.30 -23.77 -42.02
CA ASN A 877 -19.62 -22.62 -42.61
C ASN A 877 -20.17 -22.37 -44.03
N PRO A 878 -21.11 -21.41 -44.20
CA PRO A 878 -21.79 -21.17 -45.45
C PRO A 878 -20.92 -20.42 -46.47
N THR A 879 -19.76 -19.86 -46.10
CA THR A 879 -18.89 -19.17 -47.08
C THR A 879 -17.92 -20.13 -47.78
N ARG A 880 -17.95 -21.42 -47.44
CA ARG A 880 -17.19 -22.48 -48.13
C ARG A 880 -17.86 -22.80 -49.47
N GLN A 881 -17.71 -21.93 -50.47
CA GLN A 881 -18.17 -22.19 -51.83
C GLN A 881 -17.03 -22.70 -52.71
N GLY A 882 -17.08 -23.98 -53.13
CA GLY A 882 -16.38 -24.51 -54.32
C GLY A 882 -14.84 -24.46 -54.33
N TYR A 883 -14.19 -25.59 -54.61
CA TYR A 883 -12.74 -25.73 -54.85
C TYR A 883 -11.75 -25.35 -53.72
N GLU A 884 -12.15 -24.62 -52.67
CA GLU A 884 -11.30 -24.32 -51.49
C GLU A 884 -11.23 -25.47 -50.47
N VAL A 885 -11.10 -26.70 -50.95
CA VAL A 885 -11.06 -27.91 -50.11
C VAL A 885 -9.78 -27.99 -49.26
N LYS A 886 -8.83 -27.05 -49.41
CA LYS A 886 -7.51 -27.08 -48.78
C LYS A 886 -7.34 -26.22 -47.52
N ASN A 887 -8.28 -25.33 -47.18
CA ASN A 887 -7.98 -24.20 -46.29
C ASN A 887 -8.79 -24.23 -44.97
N GLY A 888 -8.13 -24.74 -43.91
CA GLY A 888 -8.73 -25.17 -42.63
C GLY A 888 -9.09 -24.08 -41.63
N THR A 889 -10.28 -23.47 -41.79
CA THR A 889 -10.98 -22.88 -40.63
C THR A 889 -11.35 -24.01 -39.66
N TRP A 890 -11.17 -23.80 -38.35
CA TRP A 890 -11.49 -24.81 -37.36
C TRP A 890 -12.43 -24.25 -36.29
N ALA A 891 -13.42 -25.05 -35.92
CA ALA A 891 -14.31 -24.79 -34.80
C ALA A 891 -14.00 -25.79 -33.69
N VAL A 892 -14.00 -25.30 -32.45
CA VAL A 892 -14.04 -26.16 -31.26
C VAL A 892 -15.43 -26.05 -30.69
N TYR A 893 -16.04 -27.19 -30.40
CA TYR A 893 -17.38 -27.25 -29.83
C TYR A 893 -17.49 -28.42 -28.87
N ASP A 894 -18.26 -28.22 -27.80
CA ASP A 894 -18.58 -29.21 -26.79
C ASP A 894 -19.88 -28.84 -26.04
N ASN A 895 -20.32 -29.70 -25.12
CA ASN A 895 -21.44 -29.43 -24.19
C ASN A 895 -22.76 -29.10 -24.89
N TRP A 896 -23.10 -29.88 -25.93
CA TRP A 896 -24.39 -29.77 -26.60
C TRP A 896 -25.56 -30.03 -25.65
N THR A 897 -26.53 -29.12 -25.64
CA THR A 897 -27.80 -29.28 -24.93
C THR A 897 -28.96 -28.87 -25.83
N LEU A 898 -30.02 -29.67 -25.80
CA LEU A 898 -31.29 -29.37 -26.45
C LEU A 898 -32.37 -29.48 -25.38
N THR A 899 -33.11 -28.39 -25.17
CA THR A 899 -34.16 -28.30 -24.16
C THR A 899 -35.48 -28.01 -24.85
N TYR A 900 -36.47 -28.86 -24.62
CA TYR A 900 -37.86 -28.62 -25.01
C TYR A 900 -38.57 -27.82 -23.91
N TYR A 901 -39.36 -26.82 -24.32
CA TYR A 901 -40.19 -26.02 -23.43
C TYR A 901 -41.66 -26.28 -23.69
N ASP A 902 -42.37 -26.72 -22.64
CA ASP A 902 -43.82 -26.92 -22.68
C ASP A 902 -44.54 -26.28 -21.49
N GLN A 903 -45.88 -26.26 -21.59
CA GLN A 903 -46.75 -25.91 -20.47
C GLN A 903 -47.69 -27.06 -20.20
N THR A 904 -47.99 -27.28 -18.92
CA THR A 904 -48.98 -28.24 -18.50
C THR A 904 -50.37 -27.63 -18.61
N ALA A 905 -51.32 -28.34 -19.23
CA ALA A 905 -52.69 -27.88 -19.35
C ALA A 905 -53.58 -28.42 -18.21
N ALA A 906 -54.48 -27.58 -17.69
CA ALA A 906 -55.51 -27.98 -16.72
C ALA A 906 -56.90 -27.48 -17.17
N ASN A 907 -57.85 -28.41 -17.29
CA ASN A 907 -59.20 -28.10 -17.79
C ASN A 907 -60.20 -27.87 -16.65
N MET A 908 -60.74 -26.66 -16.57
CA MET A 908 -61.82 -26.28 -15.67
C MET A 908 -63.16 -26.41 -16.39
N THR A 909 -64.08 -27.20 -15.83
CA THR A 909 -65.42 -27.36 -16.42
C THR A 909 -66.49 -27.32 -15.33
N ILE A 910 -67.33 -26.29 -15.37
CA ILE A 910 -68.52 -26.15 -14.53
C ILE A 910 -69.74 -26.34 -15.42
N THR A 911 -70.57 -27.33 -15.09
CA THR A 911 -71.75 -27.69 -15.89
C THR A 911 -72.99 -26.95 -15.40
N SER A 912 -74.17 -27.21 -16.00
CA SER A 912 -75.45 -26.69 -15.53
C SER A 912 -75.84 -27.15 -14.11
N ALA A 913 -75.09 -28.10 -13.53
CA ALA A 913 -75.19 -28.47 -12.11
C ALA A 913 -74.56 -27.44 -11.15
N LYS A 914 -73.94 -26.36 -11.68
CA LYS A 914 -73.33 -25.22 -10.98
C LYS A 914 -72.09 -25.51 -10.13
N TYR A 915 -71.88 -26.74 -9.70
CA TYR A 915 -70.71 -27.16 -8.93
C TYR A 915 -69.76 -28.04 -9.74
N ALA A 916 -68.46 -27.87 -9.48
CA ALA A 916 -67.39 -28.74 -9.98
C ALA A 916 -66.27 -28.87 -8.95
N THR A 917 -65.30 -29.75 -9.20
CA THR A 917 -64.01 -29.74 -8.49
C THR A 917 -62.89 -29.41 -9.46
N PHE A 918 -61.80 -28.83 -8.98
CA PHE A 918 -60.64 -28.49 -9.81
C PHE A 918 -59.35 -28.55 -9.00
N VAL A 919 -58.27 -28.95 -9.67
CA VAL A 919 -56.90 -28.86 -9.16
C VAL A 919 -55.94 -28.71 -10.33
N ALA A 920 -54.92 -27.85 -10.18
CA ALA A 920 -53.84 -27.69 -11.13
C ALA A 920 -52.49 -27.71 -10.39
N PRO A 921 -51.41 -28.20 -11.02
CA PRO A 921 -50.07 -28.19 -10.42
C PRO A 921 -49.38 -26.81 -10.53
N PHE A 922 -50.14 -25.75 -10.81
CA PHE A 922 -49.69 -24.36 -10.94
C PHE A 922 -50.82 -23.45 -10.45
N ASP A 923 -50.47 -22.20 -10.16
CA ASP A 923 -51.42 -21.19 -9.72
C ASP A 923 -52.40 -20.85 -10.85
N VAL A 924 -53.69 -20.75 -10.54
CA VAL A 924 -54.75 -20.47 -11.52
C VAL A 924 -55.59 -19.29 -11.05
N GLU A 925 -55.61 -18.21 -11.82
CA GLU A 925 -56.53 -17.09 -11.58
C GLU A 925 -57.98 -17.58 -11.70
N ILE A 926 -58.82 -17.17 -10.75
CA ILE A 926 -60.22 -17.55 -10.73
C ILE A 926 -60.98 -16.76 -11.81
N PRO A 927 -61.66 -17.43 -12.77
CA PRO A 927 -62.39 -16.72 -13.81
C PRO A 927 -63.51 -15.84 -13.27
N SER A 928 -63.78 -14.74 -13.96
CA SER A 928 -64.87 -13.84 -13.60
C SER A 928 -66.21 -14.60 -13.54
N GLY A 929 -66.90 -14.53 -12.40
CA GLY A 929 -68.18 -15.20 -12.17
C GLY A 929 -68.07 -16.64 -11.64
N VAL A 930 -66.84 -17.12 -11.38
CA VAL A 930 -66.57 -18.36 -10.65
C VAL A 930 -66.17 -18.00 -9.22
N THR A 931 -66.64 -18.79 -8.25
CA THR A 931 -66.16 -18.76 -6.86
C THR A 931 -65.52 -20.10 -6.53
N ALA A 932 -64.37 -20.08 -5.87
CA ALA A 932 -63.65 -21.28 -5.45
C ALA A 932 -63.66 -21.41 -3.93
N TYR A 933 -63.75 -22.65 -3.43
CA TYR A 933 -63.81 -22.96 -2.01
C TYR A 933 -62.89 -24.13 -1.65
N THR A 934 -62.18 -24.03 -0.53
CA THR A 934 -61.61 -25.19 0.17
C THR A 934 -62.72 -25.89 0.98
N VAL A 935 -62.52 -27.16 1.34
CA VAL A 935 -63.44 -27.90 2.20
C VAL A 935 -62.69 -28.31 3.46
N ASP A 936 -62.94 -27.60 4.55
CA ASP A 936 -62.10 -27.67 5.74
C ASP A 936 -62.56 -28.81 6.67
N ASP A 937 -63.88 -28.98 6.83
CA ASP A 937 -64.48 -30.03 7.66
C ASP A 937 -65.94 -30.34 7.23
N VAL A 938 -66.60 -31.23 7.98
CA VAL A 938 -68.04 -31.47 7.95
C VAL A 938 -68.70 -30.66 9.06
N ALA A 939 -69.77 -29.95 8.73
CA ALA A 939 -70.50 -29.12 9.68
C ALA A 939 -71.08 -29.93 10.84
N SER A 940 -71.38 -29.24 11.94
CA SER A 940 -71.98 -29.85 13.15
C SER A 940 -73.30 -30.64 12.92
N ASN A 941 -74.02 -30.39 11.82
CA ASN A 941 -75.20 -31.17 11.44
C ASN A 941 -74.86 -32.58 10.90
N GLY A 942 -73.58 -32.84 10.63
CA GLY A 942 -73.02 -34.11 10.21
C GLY A 942 -73.09 -34.38 8.70
N PHE A 943 -73.78 -33.58 7.89
CA PHE A 943 -74.01 -33.88 6.46
C PHE A 943 -73.81 -32.71 5.50
N THR A 944 -73.58 -31.47 5.96
CA THR A 944 -73.13 -30.36 5.12
C THR A 944 -71.63 -30.14 5.25
N LEU A 945 -70.99 -29.62 4.21
CA LEU A 945 -69.57 -29.28 4.21
C LEU A 945 -69.33 -27.87 4.78
N GLU A 946 -68.31 -27.70 5.61
CA GLU A 946 -67.76 -26.40 5.97
C GLU A 946 -66.74 -26.00 4.90
N MET A 947 -67.02 -24.89 4.23
CA MET A 947 -66.26 -24.42 3.07
C MET A 947 -65.75 -23.00 3.31
N THR A 948 -64.47 -22.76 3.01
CA THR A 948 -63.86 -21.44 3.05
C THR A 948 -63.63 -20.92 1.64
N GLU A 949 -64.11 -19.71 1.36
CA GLU A 949 -63.93 -19.06 0.05
C GLU A 949 -62.46 -18.67 -0.16
N VAL A 950 -61.95 -18.93 -1.36
CA VAL A 950 -60.61 -18.50 -1.78
C VAL A 950 -60.67 -17.02 -2.19
N THR A 951 -60.33 -16.12 -1.27
CA THR A 951 -60.44 -14.66 -1.47
C THR A 951 -59.23 -14.01 -2.13
N SER A 952 -58.16 -14.77 -2.38
CA SER A 952 -56.94 -14.28 -3.04
C SER A 952 -57.15 -13.97 -4.53
N GLY A 953 -58.25 -14.43 -5.12
CA GLY A 953 -58.50 -14.38 -6.56
C GLY A 953 -57.72 -15.42 -7.37
N THR A 954 -56.92 -16.28 -6.70
CA THR A 954 -56.07 -17.30 -7.33
C THR A 954 -56.19 -18.60 -6.56
N ILE A 955 -56.43 -19.71 -7.27
CA ILE A 955 -56.31 -21.06 -6.74
C ILE A 955 -54.82 -21.39 -6.73
N GLU A 956 -54.24 -21.53 -5.55
CA GLU A 956 -52.83 -21.91 -5.42
C GLU A 956 -52.57 -23.30 -6.02
N LYS A 957 -51.37 -23.50 -6.55
CA LYS A 957 -50.89 -24.78 -7.08
C LYS A 957 -51.08 -25.92 -6.10
N ASN A 958 -51.46 -27.08 -6.61
CA ASN A 958 -51.76 -28.28 -5.84
C ASN A 958 -52.91 -28.13 -4.82
N THR A 959 -53.70 -27.06 -4.86
CA THR A 959 -54.83 -26.86 -3.93
C THR A 959 -56.13 -27.32 -4.59
N PRO A 960 -56.67 -28.51 -4.25
CA PRO A 960 -57.97 -28.92 -4.75
C PRO A 960 -59.09 -28.06 -4.17
N VAL A 961 -60.01 -27.62 -5.02
CA VAL A 961 -61.14 -26.75 -4.65
C VAL A 961 -62.47 -27.27 -5.18
N VAL A 962 -63.55 -26.85 -4.53
CA VAL A 962 -64.91 -26.86 -5.09
C VAL A 962 -65.13 -25.54 -5.80
N LEU A 963 -65.67 -25.58 -7.01
CA LEU A 963 -66.03 -24.41 -7.80
C LEU A 963 -67.54 -24.23 -7.86
N TYR A 964 -68.00 -22.99 -7.83
CA TYR A 964 -69.39 -22.59 -8.06
C TYR A 964 -69.48 -21.54 -9.17
N SER A 965 -70.48 -21.66 -10.05
CA SER A 965 -70.86 -20.63 -11.01
C SER A 965 -72.34 -20.76 -11.40
N GLU A 966 -73.02 -19.62 -11.59
CA GLU A 966 -74.38 -19.57 -12.14
C GLU A 966 -74.44 -19.92 -13.63
N SER A 967 -73.31 -19.80 -14.33
CA SER A 967 -73.17 -20.10 -15.75
C SER A 967 -72.29 -21.34 -15.98
N THR A 968 -72.46 -21.99 -17.14
CA THR A 968 -71.51 -23.02 -17.57
C THR A 968 -70.17 -22.38 -17.91
N VAL A 969 -69.07 -22.96 -17.41
CA VAL A 969 -67.69 -22.51 -17.66
C VAL A 969 -66.91 -23.66 -18.25
N ASN A 970 -66.12 -23.39 -19.29
CA ASN A 970 -65.19 -24.36 -19.87
C ASN A 970 -63.93 -23.63 -20.33
N GLU A 971 -62.88 -23.72 -19.52
CA GLU A 971 -61.63 -23.01 -19.71
C GLU A 971 -60.45 -23.95 -19.54
N THR A 972 -59.38 -23.70 -20.28
CA THR A 972 -58.11 -24.42 -20.19
C THR A 972 -57.04 -23.45 -19.75
N PHE A 973 -56.36 -23.79 -18.65
CA PHE A 973 -55.24 -23.03 -18.10
C PHE A 973 -53.92 -23.72 -18.44
N TYR A 974 -52.86 -22.94 -18.57
CA TYR A 974 -51.52 -23.42 -18.86
C TYR A 974 -50.54 -22.87 -17.83
N GLY A 975 -49.60 -23.71 -17.39
CA GLY A 975 -48.55 -23.26 -16.48
C GLY A 975 -47.45 -24.30 -16.27
N LYS A 976 -46.41 -23.87 -15.55
CA LYS A 976 -45.28 -24.71 -15.13
C LYS A 976 -45.69 -25.61 -13.97
N THR A 977 -45.50 -26.92 -14.12
CA THR A 977 -45.80 -27.87 -13.05
C THR A 977 -44.90 -27.61 -11.83
N VAL A 978 -45.52 -27.54 -10.66
CA VAL A 978 -44.85 -27.49 -9.37
C VAL A 978 -45.21 -28.73 -8.57
N ASP A 979 -44.19 -29.49 -8.21
CA ASP A 979 -44.34 -30.71 -7.42
C ASP A 979 -45.09 -30.43 -6.11
N GLY A 980 -46.08 -31.27 -5.81
CA GLY A 980 -46.87 -31.18 -4.60
C GLY A 980 -47.87 -32.32 -4.49
N THR A 981 -48.39 -32.52 -3.28
CA THR A 981 -49.50 -33.46 -3.07
C THR A 981 -50.80 -32.68 -3.20
N PRO A 982 -51.71 -33.06 -4.12
CA PRO A 982 -52.95 -32.32 -4.36
C PRO A 982 -53.98 -32.59 -3.26
N THR A 983 -53.74 -32.13 -2.03
CA THR A 983 -54.64 -32.32 -0.88
C THR A 983 -54.81 -31.01 -0.12
N GLU A 984 -56.06 -30.60 0.07
CA GLU A 984 -56.41 -29.43 0.88
C GLU A 984 -57.67 -29.75 1.67
N GLY A 985 -57.60 -29.58 2.99
CA GLY A 985 -58.66 -30.01 3.90
C GLY A 985 -59.10 -31.45 3.65
N LEU A 986 -60.39 -31.64 3.35
CA LEU A 986 -60.99 -32.94 3.06
C LEU A 986 -60.92 -33.34 1.56
N LEU A 987 -60.41 -32.48 0.68
CA LEU A 987 -60.33 -32.77 -0.74
C LEU A 987 -59.01 -33.44 -1.11
N THR A 988 -59.09 -34.39 -2.03
CA THR A 988 -57.95 -35.03 -2.66
C THR A 988 -58.10 -34.90 -4.18
N GLY A 989 -57.26 -34.04 -4.76
CA GLY A 989 -57.13 -33.82 -6.18
C GLY A 989 -56.39 -34.95 -6.90
N VAL A 990 -56.59 -35.04 -8.22
CA VAL A 990 -55.88 -35.96 -9.10
C VAL A 990 -55.51 -35.25 -10.42
N TYR A 991 -54.30 -35.48 -10.90
CA TYR A 991 -53.82 -34.93 -12.18
C TYR A 991 -54.12 -35.84 -13.38
N GLU A 992 -54.44 -37.10 -13.12
CA GLU A 992 -54.83 -38.07 -14.13
C GLU A 992 -56.16 -38.73 -13.75
N ARG A 993 -56.81 -39.39 -14.72
CA ARG A 993 -58.04 -40.14 -14.43
C ARG A 993 -57.75 -41.23 -13.41
N THR A 994 -58.41 -41.16 -12.26
CA THR A 994 -58.10 -42.01 -11.11
C THR A 994 -59.36 -42.71 -10.60
N GLU A 995 -59.26 -44.02 -10.35
CA GLU A 995 -60.30 -44.76 -9.62
C GLU A 995 -60.32 -44.32 -8.16
N VAL A 996 -61.49 -43.92 -7.66
CA VAL A 996 -61.60 -43.33 -6.33
C VAL A 996 -61.62 -44.43 -5.24
N PRO A 997 -60.84 -44.29 -4.15
CA PRO A 997 -60.79 -45.29 -3.09
C PRO A 997 -62.16 -45.61 -2.46
N ASN A 998 -62.32 -46.87 -2.03
CA ASN A 998 -63.51 -47.31 -1.31
C ASN A 998 -63.69 -46.54 0.01
N GLY A 999 -64.84 -45.91 0.22
CA GLY A 999 -65.10 -45.07 1.40
C GLY A 999 -64.86 -43.58 1.20
N SER A 1000 -64.27 -43.16 0.08
CA SER A 1000 -64.22 -41.75 -0.34
C SER A 1000 -65.53 -41.34 -1.03
N TYR A 1001 -65.63 -40.09 -1.47
CA TYR A 1001 -66.85 -39.53 -2.05
C TYR A 1001 -66.58 -38.76 -3.35
N VAL A 1002 -67.45 -38.90 -4.35
CA VAL A 1002 -67.34 -38.21 -5.64
C VAL A 1002 -68.49 -37.22 -5.84
N LEU A 1003 -68.20 -36.07 -6.44
CA LEU A 1003 -69.21 -35.07 -6.75
C LEU A 1003 -70.16 -35.59 -7.83
N GLN A 1004 -71.46 -35.64 -7.53
CA GLN A 1004 -72.49 -36.08 -8.47
C GLN A 1004 -73.74 -35.20 -8.35
N ASN A 1005 -74.53 -35.16 -9.42
CA ASN A 1005 -75.91 -34.67 -9.40
C ASN A 1005 -76.85 -35.88 -9.44
N ASN A 1006 -77.46 -36.20 -8.31
CA ASN A 1006 -78.42 -37.30 -8.21
C ASN A 1006 -79.84 -36.74 -8.04
N GLY A 1007 -80.62 -36.76 -9.12
CA GLY A 1007 -82.02 -36.32 -9.10
C GLY A 1007 -82.22 -34.83 -8.81
N GLY A 1008 -81.27 -33.97 -9.22
CA GLY A 1008 -81.31 -32.53 -8.99
C GLY A 1008 -80.62 -32.07 -7.70
N LYS A 1009 -80.10 -33.00 -6.89
CA LYS A 1009 -79.33 -32.68 -5.67
C LYS A 1009 -77.85 -32.96 -5.88
N VAL A 1010 -77.06 -31.89 -5.93
CA VAL A 1010 -75.61 -31.94 -6.12
C VAL A 1010 -74.92 -32.11 -4.76
N GLY A 1011 -73.98 -33.04 -4.68
CA GLY A 1011 -73.22 -33.32 -3.47
C GLY A 1011 -72.15 -34.38 -3.69
N PHE A 1012 -71.35 -34.64 -2.68
CA PHE A 1012 -70.34 -35.70 -2.68
C PHE A 1012 -70.96 -37.01 -2.21
N TYR A 1013 -71.07 -38.01 -3.08
CA TYR A 1013 -71.72 -39.31 -2.80
C TYR A 1013 -70.71 -40.42 -2.55
N LEU A 1014 -71.02 -41.30 -1.60
CA LEU A 1014 -70.13 -42.37 -1.13
C LEU A 1014 -69.76 -43.34 -2.25
N VAL A 1015 -68.47 -43.64 -2.33
CA VAL A 1015 -67.90 -44.70 -3.17
C VAL A 1015 -67.94 -46.03 -2.42
N ASP A 1016 -68.78 -46.93 -2.94
CA ASP A 1016 -68.88 -48.33 -2.51
C ASP A 1016 -68.44 -49.24 -3.67
N THR A 1017 -67.15 -49.61 -3.65
CA THR A 1017 -66.50 -50.40 -4.71
C THR A 1017 -67.10 -51.80 -4.89
N SER A 1018 -67.90 -52.28 -3.92
CA SER A 1018 -68.68 -53.53 -4.09
C SER A 1018 -69.87 -53.38 -5.04
N LYS A 1019 -70.31 -52.15 -5.29
CA LYS A 1019 -71.41 -51.80 -6.21
C LYS A 1019 -70.90 -51.17 -7.50
N ALA A 1020 -69.98 -50.22 -7.40
CA ALA A 1020 -69.39 -49.52 -8.53
C ALA A 1020 -68.02 -48.92 -8.16
N THR A 1021 -67.11 -48.88 -9.13
CA THR A 1021 -65.79 -48.24 -9.04
C THR A 1021 -65.79 -46.92 -9.84
N PRO A 1022 -66.39 -45.83 -9.30
CA PRO A 1022 -66.37 -44.54 -9.97
C PRO A 1022 -64.94 -43.99 -10.05
N SER A 1023 -64.66 -43.31 -11.17
CA SER A 1023 -63.41 -42.60 -11.40
C SER A 1023 -63.65 -41.10 -11.49
N VAL A 1024 -62.70 -40.30 -11.02
CA VAL A 1024 -62.62 -38.85 -11.31
C VAL A 1024 -61.68 -38.63 -12.49
N ASN A 1025 -62.01 -37.68 -13.37
CA ASN A 1025 -61.15 -37.31 -14.50
C ASN A 1025 -59.94 -36.48 -14.01
N ALA A 1026 -58.95 -36.29 -14.89
CA ALA A 1026 -57.80 -35.41 -14.66
C ALA A 1026 -58.22 -33.99 -14.20
N ASN A 1027 -57.39 -33.36 -13.37
CA ASN A 1027 -57.59 -32.01 -12.81
C ASN A 1027 -58.89 -31.85 -12.01
N ARG A 1028 -59.34 -32.91 -11.33
CA ARG A 1028 -60.54 -32.94 -10.46
C ARG A 1028 -60.17 -33.45 -9.08
N ALA A 1029 -61.07 -33.27 -8.12
CA ALA A 1029 -60.91 -33.78 -6.76
C ALA A 1029 -62.10 -34.64 -6.31
N TYR A 1030 -61.81 -35.59 -5.42
CA TYR A 1030 -62.77 -36.32 -4.61
C TYR A 1030 -62.65 -35.91 -3.15
N LEU A 1031 -63.64 -36.27 -2.32
CA LEU A 1031 -63.67 -35.93 -0.90
C LEU A 1031 -63.33 -37.17 -0.04
N THR A 1032 -62.47 -36.97 0.95
CA THR A 1032 -62.08 -37.95 1.98
C THR A 1032 -62.59 -37.46 3.33
N ALA A 1033 -63.72 -38.00 3.79
CA ALA A 1033 -64.37 -37.52 5.01
C ALA A 1033 -63.74 -38.07 6.30
N PRO A 1034 -63.74 -37.30 7.42
CA PRO A 1034 -63.04 -37.66 8.66
C PRO A 1034 -63.79 -38.65 9.56
N THR A 1035 -65.09 -38.90 9.34
CA THR A 1035 -65.95 -39.68 10.24
C THR A 1035 -65.93 -41.19 10.00
N LEU A 1036 -65.89 -41.98 11.09
CA LEU A 1036 -66.01 -43.45 11.07
C LEU A 1036 -67.40 -43.96 10.62
N VAL A 1037 -68.44 -43.13 10.72
CA VAL A 1037 -69.79 -43.44 10.22
C VAL A 1037 -69.89 -42.93 8.79
N LYS A 1038 -69.89 -43.85 7.82
CA LYS A 1038 -70.01 -43.53 6.38
C LYS A 1038 -71.44 -43.08 6.07
N LEU A 1039 -71.62 -41.79 5.81
CA LEU A 1039 -72.88 -41.27 5.25
C LEU A 1039 -72.99 -41.60 3.76
N ASN A 1040 -74.20 -41.58 3.22
CA ASN A 1040 -74.42 -41.80 1.79
C ASN A 1040 -74.00 -40.60 0.93
N ALA A 1041 -74.07 -39.38 1.46
CA ALA A 1041 -73.63 -38.17 0.77
C ALA A 1041 -73.37 -36.99 1.73
N TYR A 1042 -72.53 -36.05 1.30
CA TYR A 1042 -72.36 -34.71 1.87
C TYR A 1042 -72.84 -33.65 0.88
N PHE A 1043 -73.46 -32.58 1.39
CA PHE A 1043 -74.07 -31.52 0.58
C PHE A 1043 -73.45 -30.15 0.86
N PHE A 1044 -73.65 -29.22 -0.07
CA PHE A 1044 -73.32 -27.81 0.11
C PHE A 1044 -74.42 -27.12 0.92
N ASP A 1045 -74.04 -26.16 1.77
CA ASP A 1045 -75.03 -25.36 2.50
C ASP A 1045 -75.76 -24.44 1.52
N ASP A 1046 -77.07 -24.66 1.34
CA ASP A 1046 -77.92 -23.87 0.44
C ASP A 1046 -78.63 -22.71 1.18
N GLY A 1047 -78.26 -22.44 2.44
CA GLY A 1047 -78.90 -21.43 3.28
C GLY A 1047 -80.35 -21.76 3.64
N THR A 1048 -80.85 -22.94 3.24
CA THR A 1048 -82.16 -23.45 3.64
C THR A 1048 -81.96 -24.60 4.61
N ALA A 1049 -82.02 -24.28 5.91
CA ALA A 1049 -82.17 -25.28 6.95
C ALA A 1049 -83.49 -26.04 6.76
N THR A 1050 -83.50 -27.07 5.90
CA THR A 1050 -84.59 -28.03 5.82
C THR A 1050 -84.17 -29.28 6.57
N ALA A 1051 -84.79 -29.45 7.73
CA ALA A 1051 -84.63 -30.60 8.60
C ALA A 1051 -84.92 -31.92 7.86
N ILE A 1052 -83.86 -32.57 7.35
CA ILE A 1052 -83.92 -33.96 6.91
C ILE A 1052 -83.11 -34.79 7.91
N GLN A 1053 -83.69 -34.95 9.10
CA GLN A 1053 -83.21 -35.88 10.13
C GLN A 1053 -83.97 -37.23 10.08
N SER A 1054 -84.70 -37.54 9.01
CA SER A 1054 -85.76 -38.58 9.09
C SER A 1054 -85.69 -39.74 8.08
N VAL A 1055 -84.55 -39.99 7.41
CA VAL A 1055 -84.47 -41.13 6.47
C VAL A 1055 -83.30 -42.10 6.72
N PHE A 1056 -82.39 -41.85 7.68
CA PHE A 1056 -81.21 -42.73 7.87
C PHE A 1056 -80.99 -43.33 9.26
N ASP A 1057 -81.95 -43.22 10.19
CA ASP A 1057 -81.90 -44.02 11.41
C ASP A 1057 -82.43 -45.43 11.15
N GLY A 1058 -81.50 -46.30 10.75
CA GLY A 1058 -81.64 -47.74 10.91
C GLY A 1058 -81.71 -48.10 12.40
N ALA A 1059 -82.88 -48.60 12.81
CA ALA A 1059 -83.15 -49.34 14.04
C ALA A 1059 -82.83 -48.63 15.37
N GLU A 1060 -83.79 -47.84 15.87
CA GLU A 1060 -83.96 -47.70 17.31
C GLU A 1060 -84.25 -49.08 17.93
N SER A 1061 -83.49 -49.43 18.97
CA SER A 1061 -83.74 -50.56 19.87
C SER A 1061 -85.00 -50.31 20.71
N GLY A 1062 -86.16 -50.38 20.07
CA GLY A 1062 -87.47 -50.39 20.71
C GLY A 1062 -87.93 -51.80 21.03
N GLU A 1063 -88.67 -51.98 22.12
CA GLU A 1063 -89.30 -53.26 22.44
C GLU A 1063 -90.23 -53.68 21.29
N VAL A 1064 -89.94 -54.84 20.68
CA VAL A 1064 -90.73 -55.38 19.57
C VAL A 1064 -91.90 -56.14 20.14
N TYR A 1065 -93.08 -56.00 19.54
CA TYR A 1065 -94.27 -56.78 19.87
C TYR A 1065 -94.89 -57.38 18.61
N ASP A 1066 -95.59 -58.51 18.74
CA ASP A 1066 -96.47 -58.98 17.68
C ASP A 1066 -97.81 -58.20 17.65
N ILE A 1067 -98.64 -58.47 16.65
CA ILE A 1067 -99.97 -57.83 16.54
C ILE A 1067 -100.93 -58.17 17.69
N ALA A 1068 -100.59 -59.17 18.52
CA ALA A 1068 -101.34 -59.55 19.72
C ALA A 1068 -100.79 -58.89 21.00
N GLY A 1069 -99.77 -58.03 20.88
CA GLY A 1069 -99.18 -57.29 22.00
C GLY A 1069 -98.22 -58.10 22.86
N ARG A 1070 -97.68 -59.21 22.36
CA ARG A 1070 -96.64 -60.00 23.06
C ARG A 1070 -95.26 -59.51 22.70
N LYS A 1071 -94.41 -59.26 23.70
CA LYS A 1071 -93.03 -58.80 23.49
C LYS A 1071 -92.19 -59.89 22.79
N LEU A 1072 -91.53 -59.52 21.70
CA LEU A 1072 -90.65 -60.35 20.89
C LEU A 1072 -89.20 -59.94 21.14
N GLY A 1073 -88.30 -60.92 21.18
CA GLY A 1073 -86.86 -60.67 21.33
C GLY A 1073 -86.17 -60.18 20.05
N LYS A 1074 -86.85 -60.24 18.89
CA LYS A 1074 -86.39 -59.74 17.59
C LYS A 1074 -87.56 -59.59 16.62
N LEU A 1075 -87.35 -58.82 15.56
CA LEU A 1075 -88.28 -58.71 14.44
C LEU A 1075 -88.53 -60.09 13.78
N GLN A 1076 -89.79 -60.40 13.47
CA GLN A 1076 -90.21 -61.62 12.78
C GLN A 1076 -90.85 -61.30 11.42
N LYS A 1077 -90.84 -62.25 10.48
CA LYS A 1077 -91.48 -62.10 9.16
C LYS A 1077 -92.99 -61.85 9.33
N GLY A 1078 -93.50 -60.78 8.74
CA GLY A 1078 -94.87 -60.27 8.95
C GLY A 1078 -94.91 -58.89 9.62
N VAL A 1079 -96.09 -58.47 10.09
CA VAL A 1079 -96.27 -57.17 10.74
C VAL A 1079 -95.86 -57.26 12.21
N ASN A 1080 -94.92 -56.41 12.64
CA ASN A 1080 -94.46 -56.24 14.01
C ASN A 1080 -94.91 -54.85 14.51
N ILE A 1081 -94.99 -54.66 15.82
CA ILE A 1081 -95.19 -53.37 16.48
C ILE A 1081 -93.87 -52.98 17.15
N VAL A 1082 -93.23 -51.89 16.74
CA VAL A 1082 -92.01 -51.36 17.37
C VAL A 1082 -92.30 -49.94 17.80
N ASN A 1083 -92.12 -49.64 19.09
CA ASN A 1083 -92.44 -48.32 19.68
C ASN A 1083 -93.85 -47.81 19.30
N GLY A 1084 -94.84 -48.70 19.32
CA GLY A 1084 -96.25 -48.39 19.02
C GLY A 1084 -96.60 -48.25 17.53
N LYS A 1085 -95.65 -48.45 16.60
CA LYS A 1085 -95.86 -48.34 15.15
C LYS A 1085 -95.81 -49.71 14.45
N LYS A 1086 -96.69 -49.94 13.47
CA LYS A 1086 -96.72 -51.16 12.65
C LYS A 1086 -95.57 -51.13 11.63
N VAL A 1087 -94.73 -52.16 11.65
CA VAL A 1087 -93.59 -52.36 10.74
C VAL A 1087 -93.74 -53.71 10.03
N LEU A 1088 -93.79 -53.71 8.70
CA LEU A 1088 -93.85 -54.95 7.91
C LEU A 1088 -92.44 -55.43 7.56
N VAL A 1089 -92.09 -56.62 8.00
CA VAL A 1089 -90.83 -57.30 7.68
C VAL A 1089 -91.14 -58.40 6.65
N LYS A 1090 -90.63 -58.26 5.43
CA LYS A 1090 -90.96 -59.15 4.30
C LYS A 1090 -90.20 -60.47 4.30
#